data_AF-N1R4D4-F1
#
_entry.id   AF-N1R4D4-F1
#
_cell.length_a   1.000
_cell.length_b   1.000
_cell.length_c   1.000
_cell.angle_alpha   90.00
_cell.angle_beta   90.00
_cell.angle_gamma   90.00
#
_symmetry.space_group_name_H-M   'P 1'
#
loop_
_entity.id
_entity.type
_entity.pdbx_description
1 polymer ?
#
loop_
_entity_poly.entity_id
_entity_poly.type
_entity_poly.pdbx_seq_one_letter_code
_entity_poly.pdbx_strand_id
1 'polypeptide(L)'
;MEKARRTSSPSWAAAIALVSLFAVAGVAAAGAPAPRRILVDTDMDTDDLFALLYILKQDRSQFDVKAITISANAWIDAGHGVDQLYDILYMMGRDDIAVGVGGDGGISEAGEIHPDVGGYLPMIDQRVYVLGGGVRVTGNLFTAYGANPFAEFNVFGDPFAAYQVLHSGVPVTLVPLDATNTIPVTEEYFAEFGRRWQTTPEARYCFQSLDQGYYMWDSFAAGVAFSSMRNGDANGANDFAELEYMNITVITSNKPYGVHDGSNPFFDGRATPKFGLKVGGVHSGHVQTGIRDSFCLVPGSNAGRCQDGYTKEVTGSEGVRVHVATSAKPNTVYNSAFDREFSKNFLEVLNLAKQAGRFNISTQFPYYREVLYKPDFINVSRGKPVIFDMDMSPGDFVSLIYLLKAPREVIDVKGVLVNGNGWANIASIDIVYDILHMMGRDDIPVGLGNTTAMGNPTLGCNNVYAIPLGSGGFIDSDTLYGLARLLPRSPRRYTPESTDDPEHRQPLAFEVWQSVRRQLCPGDKITLLTSGPLTNLANISLSDRDASSVIERIYVVGGLIKDGGHEKGNVFTVPSNRYAEFNMFLDPLAAKTVLESNLNITLIPLPAQRKAASFESVLEALEQTQQTPESKFVRQLFALLKELQSKEKLYHHVDIFLGEVLGAVYMVQGSDLKSTVKLKQISVLADTMKNTDGQIVISKQSTKLVQVLSDFNVEIYYNRLANSLTNKKQSANVASFEEQKAIWSRPPNNSGPGHNKFL
;
A
#
# COMPACT_ATOMS: atom_id res chain seq x y z
N MET A 1 -28.46 68.60 13.09
CA MET A 1 -28.33 70.06 12.93
C MET A 1 -27.53 70.56 14.13
N GLU A 2 -26.49 71.39 14.05
CA GLU A 2 -25.72 71.92 12.91
C GLU A 2 -24.32 72.37 13.41
N LYS A 3 -23.36 72.61 12.49
CA LYS A 3 -22.08 73.40 12.52
C LYS A 3 -21.67 74.19 13.80
N ALA A 4 -20.39 74.51 14.06
CA ALA A 4 -19.07 74.16 13.48
C ALA A 4 -17.89 74.74 14.32
N ARG A 5 -16.64 74.37 13.93
CA ARG A 5 -15.32 74.73 14.51
C ARG A 5 -14.95 76.23 14.55
N ARG A 6 -14.10 76.62 15.52
CA ARG A 6 -12.79 77.38 15.41
C ARG A 6 -12.31 77.86 16.80
N THR A 7 -11.03 78.11 17.15
CA THR A 7 -9.67 77.62 16.74
C THR A 7 -8.61 78.15 17.73
N SER A 8 -7.65 77.36 18.21
CA SER A 8 -6.36 77.86 18.76
C SER A 8 -5.25 76.79 18.77
N SER A 9 -3.99 77.21 18.56
CA SER A 9 -2.79 76.37 18.43
C SER A 9 -1.66 76.81 19.37
N PRO A 10 -0.91 75.87 19.97
CA PRO A 10 0.56 75.93 20.02
C PRO A 10 1.20 74.53 19.84
N SER A 11 2.51 74.30 19.68
CA SER A 11 3.68 75.13 19.32
C SER A 11 4.78 74.18 18.76
N TRP A 12 5.74 74.69 17.98
CA TRP A 12 6.69 73.86 17.21
C TRP A 12 7.85 73.20 18.00
N ALA A 13 7.90 73.36 19.33
CA ALA A 13 9.04 72.88 20.14
C ALA A 13 9.05 71.36 20.42
N ALA A 14 7.89 70.69 20.35
CA ALA A 14 7.78 69.26 20.69
C ALA A 14 8.31 68.31 19.59
N ALA A 15 8.47 68.79 18.35
CA ALA A 15 8.79 67.94 17.21
C ALA A 15 10.25 67.44 17.18
N ILE A 16 11.20 68.19 17.76
CA ILE A 16 12.64 67.89 17.63
C ILE A 16 13.08 66.81 18.63
N ALA A 17 12.52 66.79 19.84
CA ALA A 17 12.86 65.79 20.86
C ALA A 17 12.40 64.36 20.51
N LEU A 18 11.34 64.22 19.70
CA LEU A 18 10.82 62.92 19.26
C LEU A 18 11.67 62.29 18.15
N VAL A 19 12.30 63.07 17.28
CA VAL A 19 13.13 62.54 16.18
C VAL A 19 14.42 61.90 16.69
N SER A 20 15.01 62.43 17.78
CA SER A 20 16.25 61.87 18.36
C SER A 20 16.06 60.52 19.05
N LEU A 21 14.87 60.21 19.56
CA LEU A 21 14.58 58.92 20.22
C LEU A 21 14.29 57.79 19.22
N PHE A 22 13.69 58.10 18.06
CA PHE A 22 13.51 57.12 16.98
C PHE A 22 14.80 56.84 16.20
N ALA A 23 15.78 57.74 16.20
CA ALA A 23 17.08 57.52 15.56
C ALA A 23 17.96 56.46 16.27
N VAL A 24 17.73 56.18 17.56
CA VAL A 24 18.48 55.18 18.35
C VAL A 24 17.73 53.85 18.48
N ALA A 25 16.39 53.87 18.41
CA ALA A 25 15.58 52.66 18.19
C ALA A 25 15.60 52.18 16.72
N GLY A 26 16.23 52.94 15.82
CA GLY A 26 16.37 52.67 14.38
C GLY A 26 17.50 51.71 14.00
N VAL A 27 18.27 51.18 14.97
CA VAL A 27 19.03 49.94 14.74
C VAL A 27 18.01 48.80 14.81
N ALA A 28 17.26 48.65 13.72
CA ALA A 28 16.38 47.52 13.54
C ALA A 28 17.19 46.24 13.77
N ALA A 29 16.70 45.36 14.64
CA ALA A 29 17.16 43.99 14.64
C ALA A 29 17.00 43.48 13.21
N ALA A 30 18.11 43.19 12.52
CA ALA A 30 18.08 42.50 11.26
C ALA A 30 17.36 41.19 11.51
N GLY A 31 16.11 41.09 11.05
CA GLY A 31 15.28 39.91 11.31
C GLY A 31 16.04 38.69 10.85
N ALA A 32 16.07 37.64 11.69
CA ALA A 32 16.69 36.39 11.31
C ALA A 32 16.14 35.98 9.93
N PRO A 33 16.99 35.54 8.99
CA PRO A 33 16.55 35.21 7.64
C PRO A 33 15.41 34.20 7.71
N ALA A 34 14.36 34.42 6.92
CA ALA A 34 13.22 33.52 6.90
C ALA A 34 13.69 32.09 6.57
N PRO A 35 13.13 31.06 7.24
CA PRO A 35 13.59 29.69 7.06
C PRO A 35 13.41 29.24 5.61
N ARG A 36 14.31 28.38 5.15
CA ARG A 36 14.21 27.70 3.86
C ARG A 36 12.96 26.82 3.89
N ARG A 37 12.01 27.11 3.01
CA ARG A 37 10.80 26.30 2.83
C ARG A 37 11.18 25.04 2.05
N ILE A 38 10.80 23.88 2.55
CA ILE A 38 11.15 22.58 1.96
C ILE A 38 9.88 21.82 1.59
N LEU A 39 9.87 21.29 0.37
CA LEU A 39 9.03 20.18 -0.06
C LEU A 39 9.95 18.95 -0.10
N VAL A 40 9.49 17.82 0.44
CA VAL A 40 10.17 16.53 0.29
C VAL A 40 9.32 15.69 -0.64
N ASP A 41 9.94 15.03 -1.61
CA ASP A 41 9.32 14.00 -2.45
C ASP A 41 10.08 12.70 -2.18
N THR A 42 9.38 11.59 -2.03
CA THR A 42 9.89 10.35 -1.42
C THR A 42 9.08 9.15 -1.90
N ASP A 43 9.70 7.99 -2.09
CA ASP A 43 9.01 6.72 -2.34
C ASP A 43 8.79 5.88 -1.07
N MET A 44 9.07 6.44 0.11
CA MET A 44 8.75 5.88 1.43
C MET A 44 9.28 4.46 1.65
N ASP A 45 10.44 4.13 1.10
CA ASP A 45 11.18 2.92 1.47
C ASP A 45 11.91 3.13 2.82
N THR A 46 12.71 2.15 3.19
CA THR A 46 13.44 2.10 4.45
C THR A 46 14.48 3.24 4.57
N ASP A 47 15.02 3.70 3.44
CA ASP A 47 15.98 4.81 3.33
C ASP A 47 15.33 6.15 3.67
N ASP A 48 14.15 6.36 3.08
CA ASP A 48 13.35 7.56 3.23
C ASP A 48 12.95 7.76 4.68
N LEU A 49 12.57 6.69 5.38
CA LEU A 49 12.29 6.73 6.81
C LEU A 49 13.47 7.37 7.58
N PHE A 50 14.70 6.93 7.30
CA PHE A 50 15.90 7.46 7.94
C PHE A 50 16.17 8.92 7.53
N ALA A 51 15.97 9.26 6.26
CA ALA A 51 16.12 10.60 5.72
C ALA A 51 15.10 11.58 6.31
N LEU A 52 13.83 11.19 6.35
CA LEU A 52 12.71 11.93 6.92
C LEU A 52 12.92 12.20 8.40
N LEU A 53 13.36 11.19 9.18
CA LEU A 53 13.71 11.41 10.58
C LEU A 53 14.90 12.36 10.72
N TYR A 54 15.95 12.26 9.90
CA TYR A 54 17.05 13.23 9.89
C TYR A 54 16.58 14.65 9.50
N ILE A 55 15.64 14.79 8.56
CA ILE A 55 15.03 16.05 8.10
C ILE A 55 14.19 16.70 9.22
N LEU A 56 13.33 15.92 9.88
CA LEU A 56 12.41 16.39 10.93
C LEU A 56 13.13 16.81 12.23
N LYS A 57 14.43 16.52 12.33
CA LYS A 57 15.36 16.92 13.41
C LYS A 57 16.14 18.21 13.12
N GLN A 58 16.17 18.68 11.86
CA GLN A 58 16.93 19.87 11.45
C GLN A 58 16.35 21.14 12.09
N ASP A 59 17.17 22.17 12.30
CA ASP A 59 16.74 23.34 13.06
C ASP A 59 15.57 24.10 12.39
N ARG A 60 14.39 24.03 13.00
CA ARG A 60 13.15 24.67 12.50
C ARG A 60 13.22 26.19 12.36
N SER A 61 14.24 26.83 12.95
CA SER A 61 14.51 28.26 12.73
C SER A 61 15.17 28.56 11.37
N GLN A 62 15.80 27.55 10.76
CA GLN A 62 16.50 27.60 9.48
C GLN A 62 15.74 26.84 8.38
N PHE A 63 14.99 25.81 8.73
CA PHE A 63 14.35 24.86 7.81
C PHE A 63 12.89 24.60 8.15
N ASP A 64 12.02 24.80 7.17
CA ASP A 64 10.56 24.81 7.34
C ASP A 64 9.93 23.86 6.30
N VAL A 65 9.89 22.57 6.64
CA VAL A 65 9.23 21.54 5.83
C VAL A 65 7.73 21.83 5.80
N LYS A 66 7.19 22.04 4.59
CA LYS A 66 5.81 22.43 4.32
C LYS A 66 4.91 21.29 3.93
N ALA A 67 5.42 20.40 3.08
CA ALA A 67 4.71 19.22 2.64
C ALA A 67 5.69 18.10 2.35
N ILE A 68 5.16 16.88 2.34
CA ILE A 68 5.84 15.67 1.90
C ILE A 68 4.93 15.00 0.88
N THR A 69 5.45 14.68 -0.30
CA THR A 69 4.74 13.97 -1.37
C THR A 69 5.30 12.57 -1.53
N ILE A 70 4.40 11.60 -1.75
CA ILE A 70 4.75 10.18 -1.88
C ILE A 70 4.64 9.76 -3.36
N SER A 71 5.71 9.20 -3.90
CA SER A 71 5.73 8.62 -5.25
C SER A 71 5.22 7.19 -5.24
N ALA A 72 3.98 6.99 -5.66
CA ALA A 72 3.27 5.71 -5.62
C ALA A 72 3.62 4.73 -6.78
N ASN A 73 4.70 4.99 -7.52
CA ASN A 73 5.15 4.18 -8.67
C ASN A 73 6.39 3.30 -8.35
N ALA A 74 6.72 3.15 -7.08
CA ALA A 74 7.93 2.51 -6.56
C ALA A 74 7.59 1.23 -5.76
N TRP A 75 8.35 0.92 -4.70
CA TRP A 75 8.13 -0.29 -3.88
C TRP A 75 6.98 -0.15 -2.87
N ILE A 76 6.67 1.07 -2.41
CA ILE A 76 5.63 1.28 -1.40
C ILE A 76 4.21 1.23 -2.00
N ASP A 77 3.28 0.71 -1.22
CA ASP A 77 1.85 0.92 -1.43
C ASP A 77 1.47 2.33 -0.93
N ALA A 78 0.77 3.10 -1.77
CA ALA A 78 0.38 4.48 -1.47
C ALA A 78 -0.30 4.64 -0.10
N GLY A 79 -1.22 3.75 0.26
CA GLY A 79 -1.93 3.79 1.52
C GLY A 79 -1.03 3.44 2.70
N HIS A 80 -0.15 2.43 2.56
CA HIS A 80 0.81 2.06 3.61
C HIS A 80 1.80 3.18 3.87
N GLY A 81 2.37 3.78 2.82
CA GLY A 81 3.29 4.90 2.91
C GLY A 81 2.66 6.13 3.57
N VAL A 82 1.41 6.46 3.22
CA VAL A 82 0.65 7.54 3.86
C VAL A 82 0.41 7.27 5.35
N ASP A 83 -0.02 6.07 5.72
CA ASP A 83 -0.28 5.71 7.11
C ASP A 83 1.00 5.75 7.96
N GLN A 84 2.09 5.17 7.47
CA GLN A 84 3.40 5.19 8.10
C GLN A 84 3.94 6.62 8.24
N LEU A 85 3.79 7.46 7.21
CA LEU A 85 4.21 8.86 7.25
C LEU A 85 3.41 9.67 8.27
N TYR A 86 2.10 9.46 8.38
CA TYR A 86 1.28 10.12 9.41
C TYR A 86 1.71 9.71 10.82
N ASP A 87 2.03 8.44 11.06
CA ASP A 87 2.52 7.98 12.36
C ASP A 87 3.90 8.57 12.70
N ILE A 88 4.82 8.70 11.72
CA ILE A 88 6.11 9.39 11.88
C ILE A 88 5.91 10.87 12.20
N LEU A 89 5.03 11.57 11.45
CA LEU A 89 4.73 12.98 11.66
C LEU A 89 4.10 13.21 13.04
N TYR A 90 3.16 12.36 13.45
CA TYR A 90 2.55 12.41 14.77
C TYR A 90 3.59 12.18 15.88
N MET A 91 4.47 11.18 15.73
CA MET A 91 5.60 10.93 16.64
C MET A 91 6.52 12.15 16.75
N MET A 92 6.94 12.75 15.63
CA MET A 92 7.83 13.92 15.58
C MET A 92 7.11 15.25 15.91
N GLY A 93 5.81 15.18 16.13
CA GLY A 93 4.97 16.31 16.48
C GLY A 93 4.88 17.35 15.37
N ARG A 94 4.67 16.87 14.15
CA ARG A 94 4.63 17.61 12.87
C ARG A 94 3.35 17.34 12.07
N ASP A 95 2.23 17.22 12.79
CA ASP A 95 0.86 17.17 12.24
C ASP A 95 0.49 18.40 11.38
N ASP A 96 1.33 19.44 11.39
CA ASP A 96 1.25 20.64 10.55
C ASP A 96 1.80 20.48 9.13
N ILE A 97 2.53 19.40 8.83
CA ILE A 97 3.03 19.09 7.48
C ILE A 97 1.90 18.47 6.66
N ALA A 98 1.64 19.02 5.47
CA ALA A 98 0.70 18.41 4.53
C ALA A 98 1.33 17.16 3.88
N VAL A 99 0.58 16.07 3.79
CA VAL A 99 0.97 14.86 3.05
C VAL A 99 0.16 14.79 1.76
N GLY A 100 0.83 14.52 0.65
CA GLY A 100 0.21 14.26 -0.65
C GLY A 100 0.73 12.95 -1.27
N VAL A 101 -0.01 12.40 -2.23
CA VAL A 101 0.39 11.22 -3.00
C VAL A 101 0.33 11.58 -4.49
N GLY A 102 1.32 11.15 -5.26
CA GLY A 102 1.29 11.25 -6.72
C GLY A 102 0.13 10.42 -7.31
N GLY A 103 -0.60 10.98 -8.28
CA GLY A 103 -1.85 10.37 -8.78
C GLY A 103 -1.90 10.17 -10.29
N ASP A 104 -2.31 8.98 -10.73
CA ASP A 104 -2.46 8.61 -12.15
C ASP A 104 -3.51 9.43 -12.93
N GLY A 105 -4.37 10.19 -12.24
CA GLY A 105 -5.39 11.04 -12.86
C GLY A 105 -4.86 12.34 -13.50
N GLY A 106 -3.58 12.66 -13.33
CA GLY A 106 -3.01 13.97 -13.65
C GLY A 106 -2.62 14.23 -15.10
N ILE A 107 -2.53 13.20 -15.93
CA ILE A 107 -1.97 13.32 -17.28
C ILE A 107 -2.98 12.78 -18.29
N SER A 108 -3.43 13.64 -19.21
CA SER A 108 -4.38 13.25 -20.25
C SER A 108 -3.80 12.17 -21.18
N GLU A 109 -4.66 11.51 -21.96
CA GLU A 109 -4.19 10.53 -22.95
C GLU A 109 -3.22 11.15 -23.98
N ALA A 110 -3.31 12.46 -24.23
CA ALA A 110 -2.40 13.21 -25.10
C ALA A 110 -1.08 13.63 -24.42
N GLY A 111 -0.93 13.42 -23.10
CA GLY A 111 0.21 13.91 -22.32
C GLY A 111 0.08 15.37 -21.88
N GLU A 112 -1.14 15.89 -21.73
CA GLU A 112 -1.37 17.18 -21.09
C GLU A 112 -1.38 16.99 -19.58
N ILE A 113 -0.51 17.70 -18.85
CA ILE A 113 -0.47 17.67 -17.38
C ILE A 113 -1.53 18.64 -16.85
N HIS A 114 -2.48 18.12 -16.08
CA HIS A 114 -3.55 18.91 -15.48
C HIS A 114 -3.04 19.76 -14.29
N PRO A 115 -3.62 20.95 -14.03
CA PRO A 115 -3.13 21.88 -13.00
C PRO A 115 -3.13 21.32 -11.58
N ASP A 116 -3.94 20.29 -11.33
CA ASP A 116 -4.23 19.75 -10.00
C ASP A 116 -3.29 18.60 -9.60
N VAL A 117 -2.39 18.18 -10.50
CA VAL A 117 -1.46 17.05 -10.29
C VAL A 117 -0.02 17.38 -10.70
N GLY A 118 0.20 18.37 -11.55
CA GLY A 118 1.53 18.91 -11.79
C GLY A 118 1.97 19.82 -10.64
N GLY A 119 3.05 19.45 -9.94
CA GLY A 119 3.76 20.41 -9.07
C GLY A 119 4.15 21.65 -9.88
N TYR A 120 3.70 22.83 -9.46
CA TYR A 120 4.01 24.08 -10.16
C TYR A 120 5.52 24.35 -10.10
N LEU A 121 6.25 23.97 -11.14
CA LEU A 121 7.66 24.36 -11.35
C LEU A 121 7.90 25.88 -11.13
N PRO A 122 6.96 26.80 -11.47
CA PRO A 122 7.07 28.23 -11.11
C PRO A 122 7.11 28.57 -9.61
N MET A 123 6.97 27.59 -8.70
CA MET A 123 7.14 27.78 -7.25
C MET A 123 8.54 27.36 -6.75
N ILE A 124 9.35 26.70 -7.57
CA ILE A 124 10.70 26.23 -7.19
C ILE A 124 11.73 27.31 -7.51
N ASP A 125 11.68 28.41 -6.75
CA ASP A 125 12.54 29.60 -6.95
C ASP A 125 14.04 29.38 -6.65
N GLN A 126 14.44 28.21 -6.14
CA GLN A 126 15.77 27.99 -5.55
C GLN A 126 16.53 26.84 -6.21
N ARG A 127 16.22 25.59 -5.86
CA ARG A 127 16.98 24.40 -6.29
C ARG A 127 16.17 23.12 -6.01
N VAL A 128 16.39 22.08 -6.82
CA VAL A 128 15.99 20.70 -6.53
C VAL A 128 17.24 19.89 -6.16
N TYR A 129 17.12 19.01 -5.16
CA TYR A 129 18.10 17.97 -4.86
C TYR A 129 17.49 16.63 -5.25
N VAL A 130 18.18 15.84 -6.07
CA VAL A 130 17.69 14.57 -6.60
C VAL A 130 18.65 13.47 -6.18
N LEU A 131 18.16 12.46 -5.45
CA LEU A 131 18.84 11.18 -5.35
C LEU A 131 18.55 10.37 -6.62
N GLY A 132 19.56 9.71 -7.16
CA GLY A 132 19.41 8.76 -8.27
C GLY A 132 20.37 9.00 -9.42
N GLY A 133 20.31 8.10 -10.40
CA GLY A 133 21.29 8.01 -11.49
C GLY A 133 22.62 7.38 -11.06
N GLY A 134 23.35 6.85 -12.04
CA GLY A 134 24.79 6.57 -11.95
C GLY A 134 25.47 7.18 -13.17
N VAL A 135 26.44 8.07 -12.97
CA VAL A 135 27.02 8.89 -14.06
C VAL A 135 28.27 8.22 -14.63
N ARG A 136 29.23 7.92 -13.74
CA ARG A 136 30.52 7.28 -14.05
C ARG A 136 30.65 5.89 -13.42
N VAL A 137 29.57 5.38 -12.80
CA VAL A 137 29.42 4.02 -12.24
C VAL A 137 28.33 3.21 -12.96
N THR A 138 28.25 1.90 -12.69
CA THR A 138 27.16 1.03 -13.16
C THR A 138 25.86 1.26 -12.39
N GLY A 139 24.74 0.90 -13.01
CA GLY A 139 23.41 0.95 -12.40
C GLY A 139 23.17 -0.10 -11.32
N ASN A 140 22.01 -0.04 -10.65
CA ASN A 140 21.63 -0.91 -9.52
C ASN A 140 20.31 -1.70 -9.73
N LEU A 141 19.80 -1.84 -10.97
CA LEU A 141 18.55 -2.55 -11.24
C LEU A 141 18.60 -4.04 -10.80
N PHE A 142 17.93 -4.40 -9.70
CA PHE A 142 17.96 -5.77 -9.15
C PHE A 142 17.61 -6.88 -10.16
N THR A 143 16.41 -6.83 -10.74
CA THR A 143 15.90 -7.90 -11.61
C THR A 143 16.25 -7.72 -13.09
N ALA A 144 16.54 -6.48 -13.51
CA ALA A 144 16.72 -6.11 -14.90
C ALA A 144 18.18 -5.83 -15.31
N TYR A 145 19.17 -5.95 -14.41
CA TYR A 145 20.59 -5.68 -14.68
C TYR A 145 21.12 -6.34 -15.96
N GLY A 146 20.73 -7.60 -16.21
CA GLY A 146 21.15 -8.37 -17.39
C GLY A 146 20.60 -7.84 -18.73
N ALA A 147 19.59 -6.96 -18.71
CA ALA A 147 19.02 -6.27 -19.86
C ALA A 147 19.48 -4.80 -19.94
N ASN A 148 19.66 -4.15 -18.79
CA ASN A 148 20.08 -2.76 -18.64
C ASN A 148 21.01 -2.62 -17.41
N PRO A 149 22.34 -2.61 -17.59
CA PRO A 149 23.31 -2.46 -16.50
C PRO A 149 23.69 -0.99 -16.22
N PHE A 150 23.03 -0.02 -16.85
CA PHE A 150 23.42 1.40 -16.81
C PHE A 150 22.48 2.26 -15.96
N ALA A 151 21.22 1.86 -15.84
CA ALA A 151 20.22 2.66 -15.15
C ALA A 151 20.24 2.44 -13.63
N GLU A 152 20.02 3.52 -12.91
CA GLU A 152 19.72 3.48 -11.49
C GLU A 152 18.20 3.34 -11.31
N PHE A 153 17.76 2.69 -10.25
CA PHE A 153 16.37 2.27 -10.01
C PHE A 153 15.35 3.42 -10.09
N ASN A 154 15.57 4.53 -9.38
CA ASN A 154 14.64 5.65 -9.33
C ASN A 154 14.55 6.37 -10.69
N VAL A 155 15.67 6.53 -11.38
CA VAL A 155 15.70 7.09 -12.74
C VAL A 155 15.16 6.10 -13.80
N PHE A 156 15.18 4.79 -13.54
CA PHE A 156 14.58 3.76 -14.39
C PHE A 156 13.06 3.64 -14.22
N GLY A 157 12.52 3.98 -13.04
CA GLY A 157 11.07 3.95 -12.76
C GLY A 157 10.27 4.87 -13.68
N ASP A 158 10.75 6.11 -13.89
CA ASP A 158 10.29 6.97 -14.99
C ASP A 158 11.45 7.81 -15.57
N PRO A 159 12.13 7.29 -16.62
CA PRO A 159 13.23 8.00 -17.27
C PRO A 159 12.80 9.32 -17.90
N PHE A 160 11.52 9.43 -18.29
CA PHE A 160 11.01 10.62 -18.94
C PHE A 160 10.69 11.71 -17.94
N ALA A 161 10.09 11.39 -16.78
CA ALA A 161 9.94 12.33 -15.68
C ALA A 161 11.30 12.83 -15.18
N ALA A 162 12.28 11.93 -14.98
CA ALA A 162 13.65 12.30 -14.60
C ALA A 162 14.30 13.24 -15.64
N TYR A 163 14.13 12.97 -16.93
CA TYR A 163 14.55 13.88 -18.00
C TYR A 163 13.87 15.25 -17.90
N GLN A 164 12.55 15.31 -17.69
CA GLN A 164 11.82 16.58 -17.54
C GLN A 164 12.29 17.40 -16.33
N VAL A 165 12.58 16.75 -15.19
CA VAL A 165 13.09 17.42 -13.98
C VAL A 165 14.47 18.02 -14.22
N LEU A 166 15.41 17.26 -14.80
CA LEU A 166 16.76 17.77 -15.10
C LEU A 166 16.74 18.88 -16.17
N HIS A 167 15.84 18.79 -17.15
CA HIS A 167 15.70 19.77 -18.24
C HIS A 167 14.70 20.90 -17.95
N SER A 168 14.13 20.97 -16.74
CA SER A 168 13.14 21.97 -16.32
C SER A 168 13.66 23.42 -16.31
N GLY A 169 14.99 23.60 -16.28
CA GLY A 169 15.64 24.91 -16.09
C GLY A 169 15.76 25.35 -14.63
N VAL A 170 15.19 24.60 -13.69
CA VAL A 170 15.45 24.78 -12.25
C VAL A 170 16.87 24.29 -11.93
N PRO A 171 17.66 24.97 -11.07
CA PRO A 171 18.96 24.45 -10.65
C PRO A 171 18.82 23.08 -9.96
N VAL A 172 19.56 22.08 -10.43
CA VAL A 172 19.58 20.74 -9.82
C VAL A 172 20.94 20.45 -9.17
N THR A 173 20.89 19.83 -7.99
CA THR A 173 22.01 19.05 -7.45
C THR A 173 21.64 17.57 -7.48
N LEU A 174 22.38 16.76 -8.24
CA LEU A 174 22.23 15.31 -8.29
C LEU A 174 23.14 14.66 -7.24
N VAL A 175 22.60 13.67 -6.52
CA VAL A 175 23.33 12.77 -5.62
C VAL A 175 23.22 11.36 -6.22
N PRO A 176 24.12 10.99 -7.14
CA PRO A 176 24.06 9.70 -7.83
C PRO A 176 24.76 8.58 -7.04
N LEU A 177 24.64 7.36 -7.53
CA LEU A 177 25.37 6.18 -7.09
C LEU A 177 26.89 6.42 -7.00
N ASP A 178 27.47 7.30 -7.83
CA ASP A 178 28.88 7.68 -7.75
C ASP A 178 29.26 8.17 -6.35
N ALA A 179 28.42 8.98 -5.72
CA ALA A 179 28.62 9.45 -4.36
C ALA A 179 28.13 8.44 -3.33
N THR A 180 26.94 7.87 -3.51
CA THR A 180 26.31 7.08 -2.45
C THR A 180 26.95 5.71 -2.25
N ASN A 181 27.55 5.11 -3.28
CA ASN A 181 28.38 3.90 -3.16
C ASN A 181 29.63 4.12 -2.27
N THR A 182 29.99 5.37 -1.96
CA THR A 182 31.14 5.68 -1.10
C THR A 182 30.78 5.83 0.38
N ILE A 183 29.51 5.63 0.78
CA ILE A 183 29.03 5.71 2.17
C ILE A 183 28.17 4.48 2.58
N PRO A 184 28.77 3.27 2.61
CA PRO A 184 28.10 2.07 3.13
C PRO A 184 27.95 2.12 4.66
N VAL A 185 26.98 1.36 5.17
CA VAL A 185 26.80 1.08 6.60
C VAL A 185 27.81 -0.01 7.01
N THR A 186 28.92 0.41 7.63
CA THR A 186 29.95 -0.53 8.11
C THR A 186 29.56 -1.21 9.42
N GLU A 187 30.21 -2.34 9.73
CA GLU A 187 30.03 -3.04 11.01
C GLU A 187 30.38 -2.15 12.20
N GLU A 188 31.43 -1.32 12.09
CA GLU A 188 31.83 -0.38 13.14
C GLU A 188 30.81 0.73 13.35
N TYR A 189 30.22 1.26 12.27
CA TYR A 189 29.14 2.25 12.35
C TYR A 189 27.92 1.65 13.04
N PHE A 190 27.48 0.46 12.61
CA PHE A 190 26.34 -0.25 13.18
C PHE A 190 26.56 -0.55 14.67
N ALA A 191 27.74 -1.05 15.03
CA ALA A 191 28.11 -1.31 16.42
C ALA A 191 28.20 -0.03 17.26
N GLU A 192 28.65 1.10 16.72
CA GLU A 192 28.67 2.37 17.45
C GLU A 192 27.24 2.92 17.66
N PHE A 193 26.39 2.87 16.62
CA PHE A 193 24.96 3.21 16.72
C PHE A 193 24.29 2.39 17.82
N GLY A 194 24.49 1.07 17.81
CA GLY A 194 24.01 0.12 18.82
C GLY A 194 24.44 0.44 20.26
N ARG A 195 25.64 0.99 20.46
CA ARG A 195 26.21 1.22 21.80
C ARG A 195 25.86 2.57 22.43
N ARG A 196 25.68 3.63 21.64
CA ARG A 196 25.65 5.02 22.18
C ARG A 196 24.60 5.95 21.61
N TRP A 197 24.03 5.65 20.45
CA TRP A 197 23.27 6.63 19.66
C TRP A 197 21.78 6.29 19.56
N GLN A 198 21.18 5.86 20.67
CA GLN A 198 19.73 5.58 20.78
C GLN A 198 19.07 6.35 21.94
N THR A 199 19.46 7.62 22.13
CA THR A 199 18.99 8.45 23.24
C THR A 199 17.56 8.96 23.04
N THR A 200 17.11 9.08 21.78
CA THR A 200 15.77 9.51 21.39
C THR A 200 14.93 8.34 20.85
N PRO A 201 13.58 8.45 20.85
CA PRO A 201 12.71 7.41 20.29
C PRO A 201 13.02 7.12 18.82
N GLU A 202 13.17 8.18 18.01
CA GLU A 202 13.44 8.08 16.58
C GLU A 202 14.81 7.46 16.26
N ALA A 203 15.86 7.78 17.04
CA ALA A 203 17.17 7.16 16.85
C ALA A 203 17.14 5.65 17.18
N ARG A 204 16.35 5.24 18.18
CA ARG A 204 16.14 3.82 18.49
C ARG A 204 15.37 3.11 17.37
N TYR A 205 14.32 3.74 16.84
CA TYR A 205 13.57 3.18 15.72
C TYR A 205 14.46 3.00 14.47
N CYS A 206 15.24 4.02 14.10
CA CYS A 206 16.24 3.91 13.04
C CYS A 206 17.22 2.72 13.26
N PHE A 207 17.72 2.52 14.49
CA PHE A 207 18.60 1.38 14.78
C PHE A 207 17.88 0.02 14.68
N GLN A 208 16.61 -0.06 15.07
CA GLN A 208 15.82 -1.30 15.01
C GLN A 208 15.43 -1.69 13.57
N SER A 209 15.37 -0.73 12.65
CA SER A 209 15.05 -0.94 11.23
C SER A 209 16.29 -1.05 10.32
N LEU A 210 17.49 -0.79 10.83
CA LEU A 210 18.72 -0.79 10.04
C LEU A 210 19.34 -2.20 9.94
N ASP A 211 19.83 -2.57 8.75
CA ASP A 211 20.57 -3.81 8.52
C ASP A 211 22.04 -3.55 8.08
N GLN A 212 22.88 -4.58 8.15
CA GLN A 212 24.30 -4.52 7.77
C GLN A 212 24.50 -4.63 6.25
N GLY A 213 25.49 -3.91 5.71
CA GLY A 213 25.75 -3.88 4.25
C GLY A 213 24.81 -2.98 3.45
N TYR A 214 23.87 -2.32 4.14
CA TYR A 214 23.01 -1.27 3.62
C TYR A 214 23.79 0.00 3.21
N TYR A 215 23.18 0.89 2.43
CA TYR A 215 23.77 2.17 2.03
C TYR A 215 22.86 3.32 2.45
N MET A 216 23.44 4.43 2.92
CA MET A 216 22.65 5.56 3.43
C MET A 216 22.16 6.49 2.29
N TRP A 217 21.50 5.97 1.26
CA TRP A 217 21.20 6.70 0.02
C TRP A 217 20.44 8.03 0.26
N ASP A 218 19.19 7.98 0.70
CA ASP A 218 18.35 9.17 0.94
C ASP A 218 18.81 10.02 2.11
N SER A 219 19.30 9.35 3.17
CA SER A 219 19.86 10.04 4.32
C SER A 219 21.04 10.92 3.91
N PHE A 220 21.97 10.40 3.09
CA PHE A 220 23.09 11.16 2.57
C PHE A 220 22.64 12.27 1.61
N ALA A 221 21.67 12.01 0.74
CA ALA A 221 21.10 13.04 -0.15
C ALA A 221 20.47 14.21 0.65
N ALA A 222 19.72 13.90 1.71
CA ALA A 222 19.22 14.90 2.65
C ALA A 222 20.36 15.64 3.38
N GLY A 223 21.41 14.94 3.80
CA GLY A 223 22.64 15.54 4.33
C GLY A 223 23.25 16.58 3.38
N VAL A 224 23.48 16.18 2.13
CA VAL A 224 24.01 17.04 1.06
C VAL A 224 23.12 18.26 0.87
N ALA A 225 21.80 18.07 0.76
CA ALA A 225 20.85 19.17 0.59
C ALA A 225 20.92 20.18 1.74
N PHE A 226 20.87 19.72 2.99
CA PHE A 226 20.86 20.59 4.17
C PHE A 226 22.23 21.22 4.48
N SER A 227 23.35 20.63 4.05
CA SER A 227 24.65 21.30 4.09
C SER A 227 24.74 22.41 3.04
N SER A 228 24.38 22.15 1.78
CA SER A 228 24.38 23.18 0.73
C SER A 228 23.45 24.34 1.06
N MET A 229 22.26 24.09 1.61
CA MET A 229 21.35 25.16 2.06
C MET A 229 21.89 26.01 3.24
N ARG A 230 22.76 25.45 4.10
CA ARG A 230 23.46 26.18 5.18
C ARG A 230 24.60 27.03 4.63
N ASN A 231 25.47 26.43 3.83
CA ASN A 231 26.71 27.03 3.35
C ASN A 231 26.49 28.03 2.20
N GLY A 232 25.35 27.93 1.51
CA GLY A 232 24.93 28.82 0.44
C GLY A 232 25.49 28.40 -0.92
N ASP A 233 24.58 28.25 -1.90
CA ASP A 233 24.85 27.79 -3.27
C ASP A 233 26.01 28.49 -3.99
N ALA A 234 26.34 29.73 -3.64
CA ALA A 234 27.32 30.57 -4.35
C ALA A 234 28.76 30.05 -4.27
N ASN A 235 29.12 29.29 -3.22
CA ASN A 235 30.49 28.84 -2.99
C ASN A 235 30.75 27.38 -3.38
N GLY A 236 29.71 26.61 -3.74
CA GLY A 236 29.82 25.17 -3.99
C GLY A 236 30.23 24.32 -2.78
N ALA A 237 30.39 24.93 -1.59
CA ALA A 237 30.86 24.26 -0.39
C ALA A 237 29.78 23.35 0.22
N ASN A 238 30.16 22.11 0.49
CA ASN A 238 29.33 21.12 1.17
C ASN A 238 30.21 20.37 2.18
N ASP A 239 29.68 20.10 3.36
CA ASP A 239 30.39 19.50 4.50
C ASP A 239 30.56 17.98 4.32
N PHE A 240 29.70 17.37 3.50
CA PHE A 240 29.51 15.92 3.41
C PHE A 240 29.86 15.32 2.05
N ALA A 241 29.78 16.09 0.97
CA ALA A 241 30.08 15.63 -0.39
C ALA A 241 31.13 16.50 -1.08
N GLU A 242 31.91 15.88 -1.98
CA GLU A 242 32.56 16.61 -3.07
C GLU A 242 31.55 16.81 -4.21
N LEU A 243 31.53 18.02 -4.78
CA LEU A 243 30.55 18.43 -5.80
C LEU A 243 31.27 18.95 -7.06
N GLU A 244 30.85 18.45 -8.22
CA GLU A 244 31.40 18.80 -9.55
C GLU A 244 30.27 19.27 -10.47
N TYR A 245 30.47 20.32 -11.27
CA TYR A 245 29.50 20.66 -12.33
C TYR A 245 29.74 19.81 -13.57
N MET A 246 28.78 18.97 -13.91
CA MET A 246 28.81 18.09 -15.09
C MET A 246 27.71 18.47 -16.09
N ASN A 247 27.91 18.15 -17.36
CA ASN A 247 26.85 18.19 -18.37
C ASN A 247 26.28 16.78 -18.54
N ILE A 248 25.02 16.57 -18.15
CA ILE A 248 24.38 15.25 -18.12
C ILE A 248 23.04 15.26 -18.85
N THR A 249 22.55 14.09 -19.24
CA THR A 249 21.17 13.87 -19.68
C THR A 249 20.71 12.47 -19.28
N VAL A 250 19.40 12.29 -19.03
CA VAL A 250 18.82 10.96 -18.92
C VAL A 250 18.53 10.42 -20.32
N ILE A 251 18.94 9.18 -20.58
CA ILE A 251 18.53 8.43 -21.77
C ILE A 251 17.12 7.90 -21.53
N THR A 252 16.19 8.19 -22.43
CA THR A 252 14.76 7.88 -22.28
C THR A 252 14.27 6.78 -23.23
N SER A 253 15.06 6.44 -24.25
CA SER A 253 14.76 5.37 -25.21
C SER A 253 16.02 4.97 -25.97
N ASN A 254 16.01 3.78 -26.56
CA ASN A 254 17.15 3.13 -27.19
C ASN A 254 17.15 3.28 -28.71
N LYS A 255 18.33 3.46 -29.30
CA LYS A 255 18.47 3.56 -30.77
C LYS A 255 18.14 2.23 -31.47
N PRO A 256 17.54 2.24 -32.67
CA PRO A 256 17.30 3.41 -33.52
C PRO A 256 16.07 4.22 -33.10
N TYR A 257 16.14 5.54 -33.29
CA TYR A 257 15.00 6.44 -33.06
C TYR A 257 14.06 6.46 -34.28
N GLY A 258 12.75 6.62 -34.04
CA GLY A 258 11.71 6.58 -35.07
C GLY A 258 11.29 5.15 -35.46
N VAL A 259 11.56 4.17 -34.60
CA VAL A 259 11.13 2.77 -34.81
C VAL A 259 9.75 2.56 -34.18
N HIS A 260 8.87 1.86 -34.89
CA HIS A 260 7.54 1.50 -34.42
C HIS A 260 7.46 -0.02 -34.24
N ASP A 261 7.96 -0.51 -33.10
CA ASP A 261 7.99 -1.94 -32.73
C ASP A 261 6.99 -2.30 -31.62
N GLY A 262 6.15 -1.35 -31.19
CA GLY A 262 5.18 -1.52 -30.11
C GLY A 262 5.70 -1.18 -28.71
N SER A 263 7.01 -0.96 -28.54
CA SER A 263 7.62 -0.82 -27.21
C SER A 263 7.38 0.52 -26.52
N ASN A 264 7.24 1.60 -27.29
CA ASN A 264 7.29 2.97 -26.77
C ASN A 264 5.88 3.59 -26.64
N PRO A 265 5.32 3.73 -25.42
CA PRO A 265 3.93 4.15 -25.21
C PRO A 265 3.65 5.62 -25.56
N PHE A 266 4.69 6.43 -25.79
CA PHE A 266 4.52 7.81 -26.25
C PHE A 266 4.23 7.90 -27.75
N PHE A 267 4.58 6.88 -28.53
CA PHE A 267 4.47 6.87 -30.00
C PHE A 267 3.61 5.73 -30.56
N ASP A 268 3.59 4.57 -29.91
CA ASP A 268 2.86 3.40 -30.43
C ASP A 268 1.35 3.60 -30.44
N GLY A 269 0.68 3.07 -31.48
CA GLY A 269 -0.77 3.13 -31.67
C GLY A 269 -1.37 4.54 -31.82
N ARG A 270 -0.55 5.60 -31.88
CA ARG A 270 -0.98 7.01 -31.71
C ARG A 270 -0.88 7.82 -33.00
N ALA A 271 -1.92 8.63 -33.27
CA ALA A 271 -1.92 9.59 -34.37
C ALA A 271 -1.00 10.82 -34.09
N THR A 272 -0.84 11.18 -32.82
CA THR A 272 0.03 12.25 -32.33
C THR A 272 0.78 11.75 -31.09
N PRO A 273 2.13 11.92 -31.02
CA PRO A 273 2.87 11.49 -29.84
C PRO A 273 2.44 12.20 -28.55
N LYS A 274 2.56 11.52 -27.41
CA LYS A 274 2.33 12.16 -26.09
C LYS A 274 3.31 13.32 -25.87
N PHE A 275 2.92 14.28 -25.03
CA PHE A 275 3.75 15.42 -24.59
C PHE A 275 4.30 16.28 -25.75
N GLY A 276 3.69 16.23 -26.93
CA GLY A 276 4.17 16.92 -28.13
C GLY A 276 5.52 16.41 -28.66
N LEU A 277 5.93 15.19 -28.31
CA LEU A 277 7.25 14.66 -28.65
C LEU A 277 7.46 14.49 -30.16
N LYS A 278 8.68 14.75 -30.62
CA LYS A 278 9.03 14.70 -32.04
C LYS A 278 9.28 13.26 -32.52
N VAL A 279 8.55 12.84 -33.55
CA VAL A 279 8.81 11.57 -34.27
C VAL A 279 10.23 11.58 -34.86
N GLY A 280 10.99 10.52 -34.62
CA GLY A 280 12.42 10.44 -34.97
C GLY A 280 13.35 11.25 -34.04
N GLY A 281 12.81 11.87 -32.98
CA GLY A 281 13.58 12.51 -31.92
C GLY A 281 14.15 11.52 -30.90
N VAL A 282 14.98 12.00 -29.96
CA VAL A 282 15.74 11.17 -29.00
C VAL A 282 14.88 10.35 -28.02
N HIS A 283 13.58 10.64 -27.94
CA HIS A 283 12.59 9.93 -27.11
C HIS A 283 11.82 8.84 -27.90
N SER A 284 12.04 8.72 -29.21
CA SER A 284 11.25 7.86 -30.12
C SER A 284 11.92 6.52 -30.45
N GLY A 285 12.82 6.06 -29.60
CA GLY A 285 13.47 4.76 -29.69
C GLY A 285 12.69 3.64 -29.01
N HIS A 286 13.30 2.46 -28.93
CA HIS A 286 12.76 1.34 -28.18
C HIS A 286 12.82 1.60 -26.66
N VAL A 287 11.76 1.30 -25.91
CA VAL A 287 11.72 1.39 -24.45
C VAL A 287 11.66 -0.03 -23.88
N GLN A 288 12.45 -0.35 -22.85
CA GLN A 288 12.50 -1.71 -22.31
C GLN A 288 11.11 -2.15 -21.80
N THR A 289 10.55 -3.20 -22.40
CA THR A 289 9.19 -3.68 -22.09
C THR A 289 9.14 -4.72 -20.97
N GLY A 290 10.30 -5.14 -20.44
CA GLY A 290 10.38 -6.01 -19.28
C GLY A 290 11.77 -6.61 -19.05
N ILE A 291 11.88 -7.47 -18.03
CA ILE A 291 13.14 -8.13 -17.61
C ILE A 291 13.73 -9.02 -18.71
N ARG A 292 12.87 -9.64 -19.53
CA ARG A 292 13.27 -10.56 -20.63
C ARG A 292 13.10 -9.93 -22.01
N ASP A 293 13.19 -8.60 -22.12
CA ASP A 293 13.06 -7.94 -23.41
C ASP A 293 14.15 -8.42 -24.38
N SER A 294 13.72 -9.09 -25.44
CA SER A 294 14.61 -9.64 -26.48
C SER A 294 15.37 -8.57 -27.24
N PHE A 295 14.90 -7.32 -27.25
CA PHE A 295 15.65 -6.19 -27.77
C PHE A 295 16.78 -5.80 -26.80
N CYS A 296 16.59 -5.86 -25.49
CA CYS A 296 17.60 -5.44 -24.52
C CYS A 296 18.70 -6.48 -24.31
N LEU A 297 18.42 -7.76 -24.54
CA LEU A 297 19.39 -8.86 -24.41
C LEU A 297 20.25 -9.02 -25.67
N VAL A 298 21.58 -9.14 -25.51
CA VAL A 298 22.49 -9.41 -26.63
C VAL A 298 22.55 -10.92 -26.93
N PRO A 299 22.17 -11.40 -28.13
CA PRO A 299 22.15 -12.83 -28.44
C PRO A 299 23.53 -13.50 -28.26
N GLY A 300 23.55 -14.60 -27.50
CA GLY A 300 24.79 -15.33 -27.18
C GLY A 300 25.67 -14.68 -26.11
N SER A 301 25.16 -13.67 -25.38
CA SER A 301 25.85 -12.98 -24.29
C SER A 301 24.92 -12.81 -23.09
N ASN A 302 25.50 -12.66 -21.90
CA ASN A 302 24.78 -12.27 -20.68
C ASN A 302 24.74 -10.74 -20.48
N ALA A 303 25.22 -9.97 -21.47
CA ALA A 303 25.25 -8.51 -21.41
C ALA A 303 23.98 -7.88 -21.98
N GLY A 304 23.42 -6.93 -21.23
CA GLY A 304 22.34 -6.05 -21.67
C GLY A 304 22.85 -4.88 -22.52
N ARG A 305 21.98 -4.35 -23.39
CA ARG A 305 22.28 -3.17 -24.23
C ARG A 305 21.27 -2.02 -24.08
N CYS A 306 20.20 -2.18 -23.31
CA CYS A 306 19.27 -1.08 -23.04
C CYS A 306 19.89 -0.07 -22.07
N GLN A 307 19.54 1.20 -22.24
CA GLN A 307 20.11 2.36 -21.55
C GLN A 307 19.04 3.36 -21.10
N ASP A 308 17.76 3.08 -21.27
CA ASP A 308 16.68 3.85 -20.66
C ASP A 308 16.89 3.95 -19.15
N GLY A 309 16.78 5.16 -18.60
CA GLY A 309 17.14 5.47 -17.22
C GLY A 309 18.64 5.75 -16.98
N TYR A 310 19.52 5.63 -17.98
CA TYR A 310 20.95 5.96 -17.80
C TYR A 310 21.17 7.48 -17.74
N THR A 311 21.67 7.97 -16.61
CA THR A 311 22.12 9.36 -16.40
C THR A 311 23.51 9.55 -16.99
N LYS A 312 23.59 9.98 -18.24
CA LYS A 312 24.81 9.98 -19.04
C LYS A 312 25.50 11.34 -19.09
N GLU A 313 26.80 11.38 -18.84
CA GLU A 313 27.66 12.54 -19.12
C GLU A 313 27.81 12.75 -20.64
N VAL A 314 27.57 13.98 -21.10
CA VAL A 314 27.48 14.34 -22.53
C VAL A 314 28.14 15.68 -22.82
N THR A 315 28.63 15.83 -24.05
CA THR A 315 29.34 17.03 -24.53
C THR A 315 28.54 17.86 -25.55
N GLY A 316 27.38 17.37 -26.00
CA GLY A 316 26.51 18.06 -26.95
C GLY A 316 25.44 18.94 -26.28
N SER A 317 24.62 19.57 -27.12
CA SER A 317 23.54 20.49 -26.70
C SER A 317 22.34 19.80 -26.05
N GLU A 318 22.31 18.47 -26.05
CA GLU A 318 21.33 17.63 -25.34
C GLU A 318 21.55 17.60 -23.83
N GLY A 319 22.76 17.95 -23.36
CA GLY A 319 23.11 17.96 -21.94
C GLY A 319 22.64 19.21 -21.20
N VAL A 320 22.30 19.02 -19.93
CA VAL A 320 22.05 20.09 -18.96
C VAL A 320 23.16 20.13 -17.92
N ARG A 321 23.51 21.34 -17.49
CA ARG A 321 24.58 21.56 -16.51
C ARG A 321 24.05 21.38 -15.09
N VAL A 322 24.40 20.27 -14.46
CA VAL A 322 23.93 19.86 -13.13
C VAL A 322 25.10 19.85 -12.15
N HIS A 323 24.82 20.13 -10.89
CA HIS A 323 25.82 20.01 -9.81
C HIS A 323 25.75 18.58 -9.28
N VAL A 324 26.80 17.78 -9.41
CA VAL A 324 26.79 16.34 -9.17
C VAL A 324 27.68 16.01 -7.98
N ALA A 325 27.17 15.29 -6.99
CA ALA A 325 27.99 14.70 -5.94
C ALA A 325 28.83 13.56 -6.50
N THR A 326 30.14 13.58 -6.23
CA THR A 326 31.09 12.59 -6.77
C THR A 326 31.65 11.63 -5.73
N SER A 327 31.64 12.02 -4.46
CA SER A 327 32.01 11.16 -3.33
C SER A 327 31.56 11.77 -2.01
N ALA A 328 31.35 10.92 -1.00
CA ALA A 328 31.19 11.32 0.39
C ALA A 328 32.56 11.65 1.01
N LYS A 329 32.61 12.74 1.78
CA LYS A 329 33.85 13.23 2.40
C LYS A 329 34.33 12.30 3.53
N PRO A 330 35.62 11.92 3.55
CA PRO A 330 36.18 11.09 4.60
C PRO A 330 36.16 11.85 5.93
N ASN A 331 35.89 11.13 7.02
CA ASN A 331 36.00 11.70 8.36
C ASN A 331 37.46 12.11 8.64
N THR A 332 37.65 13.37 9.01
CA THR A 332 38.94 13.98 9.28
C THR A 332 39.56 13.55 10.62
N VAL A 333 38.78 12.89 11.50
CA VAL A 333 39.22 12.41 12.81
C VAL A 333 39.85 11.02 12.71
N TYR A 334 41.16 10.96 12.92
CA TYR A 334 41.93 9.71 12.98
C TYR A 334 41.39 8.74 14.05
N ASN A 335 41.30 7.45 13.74
CA ASN A 335 40.71 6.39 14.57
C ASN A 335 39.25 6.65 15.01
N SER A 336 38.46 7.42 14.25
CA SER A 336 37.01 7.49 14.48
C SER A 336 36.33 6.17 14.13
N ALA A 337 35.21 5.85 14.79
CA ALA A 337 34.31 4.75 14.42
C ALA A 337 33.45 5.08 13.18
N PHE A 338 33.58 6.30 12.64
CA PHE A 338 32.86 6.77 11.46
C PHE A 338 33.87 7.10 10.36
N ASP A 339 33.71 6.53 9.18
CA ASP A 339 34.63 6.69 8.05
C ASP A 339 34.28 7.90 7.16
N ARG A 340 33.05 8.44 7.27
CA ARG A 340 32.57 9.66 6.60
C ARG A 340 32.05 10.69 7.59
N GLU A 341 32.20 11.97 7.24
CA GLU A 341 31.70 13.09 8.06
C GLU A 341 30.16 13.03 8.22
N PHE A 342 29.44 12.60 7.17
CA PHE A 342 27.98 12.47 7.24
C PHE A 342 27.53 11.39 8.22
N SER A 343 28.14 10.20 8.22
CA SER A 343 27.75 9.09 9.10
C SER A 343 27.78 9.51 10.57
N LYS A 344 28.81 10.28 10.96
CA LYS A 344 28.88 10.92 12.28
C LYS A 344 27.76 11.94 12.49
N ASN A 345 27.58 12.88 11.56
CA ASN A 345 26.58 13.95 11.68
C ASN A 345 25.14 13.42 11.79
N PHE A 346 24.82 12.37 11.05
CA PHE A 346 23.51 11.73 11.05
C PHE A 346 23.13 11.24 12.45
N LEU A 347 24.02 10.47 13.10
CA LEU A 347 23.81 9.99 14.48
C LEU A 347 23.76 11.14 15.49
N GLU A 348 24.62 12.15 15.35
CA GLU A 348 24.60 13.36 16.18
C GLU A 348 23.23 14.08 16.10
N VAL A 349 22.70 14.27 14.89
CA VAL A 349 21.41 14.94 14.64
C VAL A 349 20.24 14.14 15.21
N LEU A 350 20.15 12.83 14.93
CA LEU A 350 19.06 11.98 15.42
C LEU A 350 18.99 11.99 16.97
N ASN A 351 20.15 12.06 17.63
CA ASN A 351 20.26 12.00 19.09
C ASN A 351 20.13 13.36 19.80
N LEU A 352 19.89 14.46 19.08
CA LEU A 352 19.63 15.76 19.71
C LEU A 352 18.36 15.72 20.58
N ALA A 353 18.40 16.23 21.80
CA ALA A 353 17.19 16.38 22.61
C ALA A 353 16.20 17.41 22.01
N LYS A 354 16.69 18.37 21.21
CA LYS A 354 15.85 19.31 20.46
C LYS A 354 15.07 18.54 19.39
N GLN A 355 13.76 18.75 19.33
CA GLN A 355 12.87 18.11 18.34
C GLN A 355 12.85 16.57 18.39
N ALA A 356 13.19 15.96 19.53
CA ALA A 356 12.99 14.53 19.71
C ALA A 356 11.49 14.15 19.65
N GLY A 357 11.21 12.91 19.27
CA GLY A 357 9.86 12.37 19.20
C GLY A 357 9.10 12.54 20.52
N ARG A 358 7.83 12.94 20.43
CA ARG A 358 6.96 13.25 21.59
C ARG A 358 6.68 12.04 22.46
N PHE A 359 6.67 10.84 21.88
CA PHE A 359 6.15 9.64 22.51
C PHE A 359 7.21 8.55 22.65
N ASN A 360 7.35 8.04 23.87
CA ASN A 360 7.84 6.69 24.12
C ASN A 360 6.61 5.84 24.50
N ILE A 361 6.23 4.90 23.64
CA ILE A 361 5.00 4.10 23.76
C ILE A 361 4.91 3.43 25.14
N SER A 362 6.04 2.89 25.65
CA SER A 362 6.12 2.26 26.97
C SER A 362 5.82 3.20 28.14
N THR A 363 5.98 4.52 27.96
CA THR A 363 5.63 5.53 28.98
C THR A 363 4.22 6.09 28.81
N GLN A 364 3.68 6.10 27.59
CA GLN A 364 2.32 6.55 27.31
C GLN A 364 1.29 5.50 27.75
N PHE A 365 1.65 4.22 27.63
CA PHE A 365 0.82 3.07 27.95
C PHE A 365 1.50 2.18 29.00
N PRO A 366 1.57 2.62 30.28
CA PRO A 366 2.33 1.93 31.33
C PRO A 366 1.74 0.55 31.73
N TYR A 367 0.56 0.20 31.23
CA TYR A 367 -0.06 -1.11 31.38
C TYR A 367 -0.30 -1.79 30.02
N TYR A 368 0.44 -1.39 28.98
CA TYR A 368 0.53 -2.14 27.73
C TYR A 368 0.94 -3.58 28.02
N ARG A 369 0.28 -4.50 27.33
CA ARG A 369 0.64 -5.91 27.26
C ARG A 369 0.02 -6.51 26.02
N GLU A 370 0.73 -7.45 25.44
CA GLU A 370 0.18 -8.34 24.44
C GLU A 370 -0.78 -9.30 25.14
N VAL A 371 -1.96 -9.50 24.55
CA VAL A 371 -3.04 -10.34 25.07
C VAL A 371 -3.72 -10.98 23.89
N LEU A 372 -3.82 -12.30 23.88
CA LEU A 372 -4.63 -13.01 22.91
C LEU A 372 -5.99 -13.38 23.52
N TYR A 373 -7.07 -13.03 22.83
CA TYR A 373 -8.43 -13.39 23.22
C TYR A 373 -8.82 -14.71 22.55
N LYS A 374 -8.69 -15.80 23.30
CA LYS A 374 -9.06 -17.15 22.85
C LYS A 374 -10.24 -17.67 23.66
N PRO A 375 -11.32 -18.16 23.04
CA PRO A 375 -12.45 -18.73 23.75
C PRO A 375 -12.10 -20.09 24.36
N ASP A 376 -12.69 -20.38 25.52
CA ASP A 376 -12.72 -21.74 26.05
C ASP A 376 -13.88 -22.52 25.40
N PHE A 377 -13.58 -23.71 24.87
CA PHE A 377 -14.54 -24.60 24.23
C PHE A 377 -14.92 -25.81 25.11
N ILE A 378 -14.42 -25.90 26.35
CA ILE A 378 -14.78 -26.96 27.29
C ILE A 378 -16.31 -26.94 27.51
N ASN A 379 -16.96 -28.08 27.26
CA ASN A 379 -18.41 -28.29 27.35
C ASN A 379 -19.27 -27.41 26.42
N VAL A 380 -18.69 -26.77 25.40
CA VAL A 380 -19.43 -26.00 24.39
C VAL A 380 -19.73 -26.87 23.18
N SER A 381 -21.01 -26.95 22.77
CA SER A 381 -21.39 -27.60 21.51
C SER A 381 -20.89 -26.75 20.33
N ARG A 382 -20.16 -27.37 19.41
CA ARG A 382 -19.61 -26.72 18.21
C ARG A 382 -20.40 -27.16 16.99
N GLY A 383 -20.72 -26.20 16.13
CA GLY A 383 -21.41 -26.40 14.87
C GLY A 383 -20.48 -26.92 13.79
N LYS A 384 -20.87 -26.72 12.52
CA LYS A 384 -20.11 -27.24 11.38
C LYS A 384 -18.72 -26.58 11.29
N PRO A 385 -17.62 -27.35 11.16
CA PRO A 385 -16.30 -26.81 10.86
C PRO A 385 -16.32 -26.02 9.54
N VAL A 386 -15.95 -24.74 9.60
CA VAL A 386 -15.88 -23.84 8.45
C VAL A 386 -14.45 -23.33 8.25
N ILE A 387 -14.00 -23.33 6.99
CA ILE A 387 -12.87 -22.52 6.54
C ILE A 387 -13.41 -21.41 5.63
N PHE A 388 -12.93 -20.19 5.81
CA PHE A 388 -13.23 -19.06 4.94
C PHE A 388 -11.99 -18.74 4.10
N ASP A 389 -12.12 -18.75 2.77
CA ASP A 389 -11.05 -18.53 1.80
C ASP A 389 -11.36 -17.23 1.03
N MET A 390 -10.63 -16.17 1.36
CA MET A 390 -10.99 -14.78 1.08
C MET A 390 -9.87 -14.07 0.32
N ASP A 391 -10.13 -12.89 -0.25
CA ASP A 391 -9.12 -12.02 -0.85
C ASP A 391 -9.04 -10.61 -0.24
N MET A 392 -9.68 -10.43 0.91
CA MET A 392 -9.57 -9.23 1.75
C MET A 392 -10.21 -8.00 1.11
N SER A 393 -11.25 -8.22 0.31
CA SER A 393 -12.21 -7.18 -0.07
C SER A 393 -12.95 -6.62 1.17
N PRO A 394 -13.59 -5.44 1.05
CA PRO A 394 -14.54 -4.95 2.06
C PRO A 394 -15.69 -5.92 2.35
N GLY A 395 -16.14 -6.64 1.32
CA GLY A 395 -17.21 -7.66 1.40
C GLY A 395 -16.77 -8.87 2.21
N ASP A 396 -15.50 -9.25 2.11
CA ASP A 396 -14.90 -10.32 2.89
C ASP A 396 -14.75 -9.97 4.37
N PHE A 397 -14.31 -8.76 4.69
CA PHE A 397 -14.21 -8.34 6.09
C PHE A 397 -15.60 -8.31 6.76
N VAL A 398 -16.63 -7.85 6.07
CA VAL A 398 -18.02 -7.94 6.56
C VAL A 398 -18.50 -9.40 6.65
N SER A 399 -18.13 -10.25 5.69
CA SER A 399 -18.44 -11.68 5.70
C SER A 399 -17.80 -12.40 6.89
N LEU A 400 -16.51 -12.13 7.17
CA LEU A 400 -15.80 -12.65 8.32
C LEU A 400 -16.49 -12.22 9.63
N ILE A 401 -16.81 -10.93 9.78
CA ILE A 401 -17.58 -10.44 10.93
C ILE A 401 -18.90 -11.22 11.04
N TYR A 402 -19.69 -11.34 9.96
CA TYR A 402 -20.96 -12.08 9.97
C TYR A 402 -20.81 -13.56 10.38
N LEU A 403 -19.76 -14.25 9.92
CA LEU A 403 -19.46 -15.63 10.33
C LEU A 403 -19.08 -15.73 11.81
N LEU A 404 -18.36 -14.75 12.35
CA LEU A 404 -18.00 -14.68 13.78
C LEU A 404 -19.20 -14.28 14.67
N LYS A 405 -20.19 -13.56 14.12
CA LYS A 405 -21.47 -13.25 14.77
C LYS A 405 -22.40 -14.46 14.88
N ALA A 406 -22.32 -15.40 13.92
CA ALA A 406 -23.23 -16.53 13.80
C ALA A 406 -23.06 -17.52 14.99
N PRO A 407 -24.15 -18.12 15.52
CA PRO A 407 -24.09 -19.00 16.69
C PRO A 407 -23.05 -20.13 16.53
N ARG A 408 -22.21 -20.32 17.55
CA ARG A 408 -21.11 -21.31 17.55
C ARG A 408 -21.60 -22.75 17.40
N GLU A 409 -22.84 -22.98 17.79
CA GLU A 409 -23.57 -24.25 17.68
C GLU A 409 -24.04 -24.53 16.24
N VAL A 410 -24.06 -23.52 15.37
CA VAL A 410 -24.44 -23.63 13.95
C VAL A 410 -23.20 -23.75 13.07
N ILE A 411 -22.24 -22.84 13.23
CA ILE A 411 -20.95 -22.86 12.52
C ILE A 411 -19.78 -22.53 13.44
N ASP A 412 -18.65 -23.16 13.15
CA ASP A 412 -17.42 -23.08 13.90
C ASP A 412 -16.28 -22.75 12.93
N VAL A 413 -15.96 -21.47 12.78
CA VAL A 413 -14.83 -21.03 11.94
C VAL A 413 -13.53 -21.53 12.55
N LYS A 414 -12.84 -22.41 11.81
CA LYS A 414 -11.61 -23.10 12.18
C LYS A 414 -10.35 -22.46 11.62
N GLY A 415 -10.45 -21.69 10.55
CA GLY A 415 -9.32 -21.08 9.85
C GLY A 415 -9.78 -20.11 8.77
N VAL A 416 -8.92 -19.15 8.47
CA VAL A 416 -9.05 -18.23 7.33
C VAL A 416 -7.89 -18.48 6.37
N LEU A 417 -8.17 -18.57 5.08
CA LEU A 417 -7.17 -18.61 4.02
C LEU A 417 -7.27 -17.30 3.23
N VAL A 418 -6.14 -16.75 2.80
CA VAL A 418 -6.06 -15.49 2.07
C VAL A 418 -5.45 -15.75 0.70
N ASN A 419 -6.05 -15.22 -0.37
CA ASN A 419 -5.52 -15.33 -1.73
C ASN A 419 -4.64 -14.12 -2.02
N GLY A 420 -3.32 -14.30 -2.07
CA GLY A 420 -2.37 -13.22 -2.37
C GLY A 420 -2.43 -12.71 -3.82
N ASN A 421 -3.17 -13.40 -4.70
CA ASN A 421 -3.46 -12.98 -6.08
C ASN A 421 -4.88 -12.42 -6.25
N GLY A 422 -5.57 -12.09 -5.16
CA GLY A 422 -6.90 -11.49 -5.16
C GLY A 422 -6.90 -9.99 -4.88
N TRP A 423 -8.04 -9.45 -4.43
CA TRP A 423 -8.35 -8.03 -4.40
C TRP A 423 -7.33 -7.13 -3.66
N ALA A 424 -6.83 -7.54 -2.48
CA ALA A 424 -5.94 -6.71 -1.66
C ALA A 424 -4.50 -7.27 -1.52
N ASN A 425 -3.59 -6.39 -1.08
CA ASN A 425 -2.20 -6.75 -0.78
C ASN A 425 -2.10 -7.70 0.43
N ILE A 426 -1.10 -8.59 0.43
CA ILE A 426 -0.86 -9.57 1.53
C ILE A 426 -0.63 -8.93 2.90
N ALA A 427 -0.14 -7.68 2.96
CA ALA A 427 0.01 -6.94 4.22
C ALA A 427 -1.34 -6.67 4.92
N SER A 428 -2.45 -6.62 4.19
CA SER A 428 -3.81 -6.44 4.73
C SER A 428 -4.29 -7.61 5.62
N ILE A 429 -3.50 -8.69 5.75
CA ILE A 429 -3.69 -9.76 6.77
C ILE A 429 -3.77 -9.19 8.18
N ASP A 430 -3.12 -8.06 8.46
CA ASP A 430 -3.21 -7.35 9.74
C ASP A 430 -4.65 -6.94 10.09
N ILE A 431 -5.48 -6.62 9.11
CA ILE A 431 -6.90 -6.31 9.30
C ILE A 431 -7.67 -7.57 9.69
N VAL A 432 -7.33 -8.73 9.13
CA VAL A 432 -7.89 -10.03 9.54
C VAL A 432 -7.56 -10.29 11.01
N TYR A 433 -6.33 -10.02 11.44
CA TYR A 433 -5.92 -10.16 12.84
C TYR A 433 -6.63 -9.17 13.76
N ASP A 434 -6.73 -7.89 13.39
CA ASP A 434 -7.42 -6.87 14.17
C ASP A 434 -8.94 -7.17 14.31
N ILE A 435 -9.59 -7.71 13.27
CA ILE A 435 -11.00 -8.19 13.33
C ILE A 435 -11.15 -9.45 14.20
N LEU A 436 -10.25 -10.43 14.08
CA LEU A 436 -10.25 -11.62 14.93
C LEU A 436 -10.05 -11.26 16.41
N HIS A 437 -9.15 -10.31 16.68
CA HIS A 437 -8.89 -9.77 18.01
C HIS A 437 -10.09 -9.02 18.57
N MET A 438 -10.71 -8.13 17.77
CA MET A 438 -11.98 -7.47 18.10
C MET A 438 -13.05 -8.48 18.51
N MET A 439 -13.25 -9.54 17.73
CA MET A 439 -14.28 -10.56 17.97
C MET A 439 -13.90 -11.63 19.00
N GLY A 440 -12.72 -11.53 19.63
CA GLY A 440 -12.28 -12.48 20.67
C GLY A 440 -11.98 -13.89 20.14
N ARG A 441 -11.41 -13.97 18.94
CA ARG A 441 -11.14 -15.20 18.18
C ARG A 441 -9.69 -15.29 17.68
N ASP A 442 -8.73 -14.90 18.52
CA ASP A 442 -7.29 -15.06 18.27
C ASP A 442 -6.85 -16.55 18.23
N ASP A 443 -7.77 -17.49 18.45
CA ASP A 443 -7.57 -18.94 18.24
C ASP A 443 -7.60 -19.33 16.76
N ILE A 444 -8.15 -18.50 15.87
CA ILE A 444 -8.28 -18.82 14.45
C ILE A 444 -6.93 -18.60 13.72
N PRO A 445 -6.33 -19.64 13.12
CA PRO A 445 -5.18 -19.49 12.22
C PRO A 445 -5.59 -18.79 10.91
N VAL A 446 -4.70 -17.93 10.41
CA VAL A 446 -4.84 -17.27 9.11
C VAL A 446 -3.66 -17.74 8.25
N GLY A 447 -3.92 -18.14 7.00
CA GLY A 447 -2.93 -18.73 6.11
C GLY A 447 -2.80 -17.98 4.79
N LEU A 448 -1.58 -17.58 4.43
CA LEU A 448 -1.27 -16.90 3.19
C LEU A 448 -1.20 -17.88 2.01
N GLY A 449 -1.99 -17.63 0.98
CA GLY A 449 -1.96 -18.30 -0.30
C GLY A 449 -0.92 -17.73 -1.27
N ASN A 450 -0.81 -18.34 -2.45
CA ASN A 450 0.09 -17.85 -3.50
C ASN A 450 -0.27 -16.40 -3.90
N THR A 451 0.76 -15.59 -4.16
CA THR A 451 0.66 -14.25 -4.75
C THR A 451 0.46 -14.26 -6.27
N THR A 452 0.50 -15.43 -6.90
CA THR A 452 0.31 -15.61 -8.34
C THR A 452 -0.73 -16.67 -8.67
N ALA A 453 -1.42 -16.47 -9.80
CA ALA A 453 -2.34 -17.44 -10.36
C ALA A 453 -1.63 -18.75 -10.78
N MET A 454 -2.38 -19.85 -10.76
CA MET A 454 -1.91 -21.20 -11.05
C MET A 454 -1.24 -21.30 -12.42
N GLY A 455 -0.10 -22.00 -12.46
CA GLY A 455 0.64 -22.26 -13.70
C GLY A 455 1.55 -21.11 -14.16
N ASN A 456 1.65 -20.02 -13.41
CA ASN A 456 2.51 -18.88 -13.72
C ASN A 456 3.77 -18.83 -12.82
N PRO A 457 4.95 -19.23 -13.32
CA PRO A 457 6.18 -19.34 -12.51
C PRO A 457 6.97 -18.02 -12.41
N THR A 458 6.39 -16.90 -12.80
CA THR A 458 7.08 -15.60 -12.91
C THR A 458 6.40 -14.58 -11.99
N LEU A 459 7.17 -13.59 -11.50
CA LEU A 459 6.64 -12.38 -10.84
C LEU A 459 5.66 -11.55 -11.72
N GLY A 460 5.52 -11.92 -13.00
CA GLY A 460 4.57 -11.30 -13.92
C GLY A 460 3.13 -11.64 -13.53
N CYS A 461 2.41 -10.65 -13.01
CA CYS A 461 1.00 -10.70 -12.67
C CYS A 461 0.08 -10.95 -13.87
N ASN A 462 -0.09 -12.21 -14.30
CA ASN A 462 -1.18 -12.57 -15.20
C ASN A 462 -2.52 -12.29 -14.48
N ASN A 463 -3.33 -11.45 -15.11
CA ASN A 463 -4.67 -11.02 -14.71
C ASN A 463 -4.83 -10.19 -13.43
N VAL A 464 -3.89 -10.21 -12.47
CA VAL A 464 -3.92 -9.30 -11.28
C VAL A 464 -3.88 -7.82 -11.70
N TYR A 465 -3.29 -7.49 -12.86
CA TYR A 465 -3.35 -6.15 -13.48
C TYR A 465 -4.78 -5.63 -13.76
N ALA A 466 -5.80 -6.49 -13.66
CA ALA A 466 -7.20 -6.09 -13.79
C ALA A 466 -7.78 -5.54 -12.49
N ILE A 467 -7.15 -5.71 -11.33
CA ILE A 467 -7.57 -4.99 -10.14
C ILE A 467 -7.09 -3.53 -10.31
N PRO A 468 -7.93 -2.52 -10.04
CA PRO A 468 -7.49 -1.13 -10.10
C PRO A 468 -6.26 -0.86 -9.24
N LEU A 469 -5.35 -0.02 -9.75
CA LEU A 469 -4.29 0.59 -8.96
C LEU A 469 -4.92 1.78 -8.22
N GLY A 470 -4.82 1.80 -6.88
CA GLY A 470 -5.63 2.66 -6.02
C GLY A 470 -7.14 2.40 -6.17
N SER A 471 -7.96 3.36 -5.73
CA SER A 471 -9.44 3.27 -5.74
C SER A 471 -10.00 2.08 -4.94
N GLY A 472 -9.30 1.63 -3.89
CA GLY A 472 -9.65 0.47 -3.07
C GLY A 472 -9.20 -0.88 -3.62
N GLY A 473 -8.30 -0.93 -4.61
CA GLY A 473 -7.79 -2.17 -5.23
C GLY A 473 -6.46 -2.68 -4.68
N PHE A 474 -5.61 -3.24 -5.55
CA PHE A 474 -4.42 -4.02 -5.18
C PHE A 474 -3.28 -3.19 -4.58
N ILE A 475 -3.32 -1.86 -4.77
CA ILE A 475 -2.42 -0.86 -4.15
C ILE A 475 -3.23 0.11 -3.28
N ASP A 476 -4.15 -0.42 -2.47
CA ASP A 476 -4.80 0.32 -1.39
C ASP A 476 -4.67 -0.49 -0.09
N SER A 477 -3.70 -0.12 0.75
CA SER A 477 -3.29 -0.83 1.97
C SER A 477 -4.42 -1.34 2.86
N ASP A 478 -5.40 -0.46 3.06
CA ASP A 478 -6.60 -0.69 3.82
C ASP A 478 -7.79 -0.54 2.88
N THR A 479 -8.26 -1.67 2.35
CA THR A 479 -9.51 -1.71 1.57
C THR A 479 -10.72 -1.24 2.40
N LEU A 480 -10.60 -1.00 3.71
CA LEU A 480 -11.60 -0.32 4.52
C LEU A 480 -11.51 1.21 4.48
N TYR A 481 -10.67 1.79 3.61
CA TYR A 481 -10.53 3.23 3.33
C TYR A 481 -10.18 4.06 4.57
N GLY A 482 -9.19 3.59 5.33
CA GLY A 482 -8.70 4.20 6.57
C GLY A 482 -9.50 3.83 7.82
N LEU A 483 -10.58 3.06 7.70
CA LEU A 483 -11.37 2.60 8.85
C LEU A 483 -10.66 1.50 9.65
N ALA A 484 -9.62 0.81 9.13
CA ALA A 484 -8.85 -0.15 9.92
C ALA A 484 -8.23 0.49 11.18
N ARG A 485 -7.91 1.79 11.14
CA ARG A 485 -7.43 2.56 12.30
C ARG A 485 -8.42 2.62 13.47
N LEU A 486 -9.69 2.27 13.27
CA LEU A 486 -10.69 2.17 14.33
C LEU A 486 -10.67 0.81 15.05
N LEU A 487 -10.18 -0.24 14.39
CA LEU A 487 -10.12 -1.61 14.93
C LEU A 487 -9.09 -1.69 16.07
N PRO A 488 -9.31 -2.54 17.09
CA PRO A 488 -8.28 -2.81 18.10
C PRO A 488 -7.09 -3.55 17.47
N ARG A 489 -5.87 -3.19 17.87
CA ARG A 489 -4.63 -3.74 17.34
C ARG A 489 -4.32 -5.11 17.97
N SER A 490 -4.36 -6.17 17.18
CA SER A 490 -3.92 -7.51 17.60
C SER A 490 -2.42 -7.52 17.95
N PRO A 491 -1.98 -8.37 18.90
CA PRO A 491 -0.56 -8.73 19.03
C PRO A 491 -0.02 -9.50 17.82
N ARG A 492 -0.89 -10.13 17.02
CA ARG A 492 -0.52 -10.83 15.80
C ARG A 492 -0.31 -9.82 14.67
N ARG A 493 0.79 -9.98 13.94
CA ARG A 493 1.13 -9.19 12.75
C ARG A 493 1.51 -10.10 11.60
N TYR A 494 1.31 -9.62 10.38
CA TYR A 494 1.90 -10.20 9.19
C TYR A 494 3.44 -10.15 9.29
N THR A 495 4.08 -11.29 9.08
CA THR A 495 5.54 -11.39 8.96
C THR A 495 5.87 -11.84 7.53
N PRO A 496 6.77 -11.17 6.80
CA PRO A 496 7.13 -11.56 5.44
C PRO A 496 7.71 -12.98 5.36
N GLU A 497 7.71 -13.54 4.15
CA GLU A 497 8.29 -14.86 3.89
C GLU A 497 9.80 -14.86 4.19
N SER A 498 10.25 -15.85 4.97
CA SER A 498 11.66 -16.14 5.19
C SER A 498 11.90 -17.64 4.98
N THR A 499 12.93 -17.97 4.22
CA THR A 499 13.44 -19.36 4.09
C THR A 499 14.23 -19.78 5.32
N ASP A 500 14.83 -18.81 6.00
CA ASP A 500 15.81 -19.03 7.06
C ASP A 500 15.13 -19.06 8.44
N ASP A 501 13.95 -18.45 8.55
CA ASP A 501 13.07 -18.53 9.72
C ASP A 501 11.61 -18.88 9.34
N PRO A 502 11.34 -20.17 9.06
CA PRO A 502 9.99 -20.63 8.71
C PRO A 502 9.04 -20.70 9.91
N GLU A 503 9.51 -20.51 11.16
CA GLU A 503 8.66 -20.55 12.35
C GLU A 503 8.03 -19.19 12.68
N HIS A 504 8.68 -18.08 12.33
CA HIS A 504 8.19 -16.72 12.60
C HIS A 504 7.53 -16.02 11.40
N ARG A 505 7.67 -16.55 10.17
CA ARG A 505 6.94 -16.04 8.99
C ARG A 505 5.42 -16.22 9.10
N GLN A 506 4.67 -15.53 8.24
CA GLN A 506 3.24 -15.81 8.04
C GLN A 506 3.01 -17.30 7.68
N PRO A 507 2.10 -18.02 8.37
CA PRO A 507 1.73 -19.39 8.01
C PRO A 507 1.10 -19.46 6.61
N LEU A 508 1.35 -20.52 5.86
CA LEU A 508 0.78 -20.72 4.52
C LEU A 508 -0.64 -21.29 4.59
N ALA A 509 -1.46 -20.98 3.58
CA ALA A 509 -2.83 -21.48 3.45
C ALA A 509 -2.90 -23.02 3.52
N PHE A 510 -1.92 -23.71 2.91
CA PHE A 510 -1.84 -25.18 2.95
C PHE A 510 -1.46 -25.72 4.35
N GLU A 511 -0.64 -24.99 5.11
CA GLU A 511 -0.27 -25.36 6.48
C GLU A 511 -1.47 -25.22 7.43
N VAL A 512 -2.25 -24.13 7.26
CA VAL A 512 -3.51 -23.90 7.99
C VAL A 512 -4.54 -24.97 7.63
N TRP A 513 -4.74 -25.27 6.34
CA TRP A 513 -5.59 -26.38 5.89
C TRP A 513 -5.23 -27.70 6.61
N GLN A 514 -3.95 -28.09 6.58
CA GLN A 514 -3.50 -29.32 7.23
C GLN A 514 -3.69 -29.28 8.75
N SER A 515 -3.43 -28.13 9.40
CA SER A 515 -3.60 -27.96 10.83
C SER A 515 -5.07 -28.15 11.24
N VAL A 516 -6.00 -27.49 10.54
CA VAL A 516 -7.44 -27.67 10.76
C VAL A 516 -7.86 -29.12 10.53
N ARG A 517 -7.41 -29.74 9.43
CA ARG A 517 -7.71 -31.14 9.09
C ARG A 517 -7.23 -32.12 10.17
N ARG A 518 -6.06 -31.88 10.77
CA ARG A 518 -5.49 -32.68 11.88
C ARG A 518 -6.26 -32.53 13.20
N GLN A 519 -7.05 -31.47 13.38
CA GLN A 519 -7.82 -31.17 14.60
C GLN A 519 -9.29 -31.65 14.54
N LEU A 520 -9.72 -32.22 13.41
CA LEU A 520 -11.08 -32.75 13.24
C LEU A 520 -11.34 -33.99 14.10
N CYS A 521 -12.55 -34.13 14.65
CA CYS A 521 -12.98 -35.38 15.26
C CYS A 521 -13.29 -36.44 14.18
N PRO A 522 -13.18 -37.74 14.49
CA PRO A 522 -13.50 -38.80 13.54
C PRO A 522 -14.94 -38.69 13.00
N GLY A 523 -15.08 -38.46 11.71
CA GLY A 523 -16.37 -38.30 11.02
C GLY A 523 -16.71 -36.85 10.66
N ASP A 524 -16.06 -35.86 11.28
CA ASP A 524 -16.24 -34.44 10.92
C ASP A 524 -15.90 -34.17 9.46
N LYS A 525 -16.53 -33.14 8.90
CA LYS A 525 -16.29 -32.63 7.55
C LYS A 525 -16.13 -31.11 7.58
N ILE A 526 -15.36 -30.59 6.62
CA ILE A 526 -15.12 -29.15 6.47
C ILE A 526 -16.09 -28.60 5.41
N THR A 527 -16.80 -27.52 5.74
CA THR A 527 -17.45 -26.66 4.75
C THR A 527 -16.51 -25.50 4.41
N LEU A 528 -16.39 -25.16 3.13
CA LEU A 528 -15.64 -23.98 2.69
C LEU A 528 -16.58 -22.91 2.13
N LEU A 529 -16.28 -21.65 2.43
CA LEU A 529 -16.78 -20.49 1.70
C LEU A 529 -15.56 -19.87 1.00
N THR A 530 -15.62 -19.68 -0.31
CA THR A 530 -14.58 -19.03 -1.11
C THR A 530 -15.14 -17.75 -1.71
N SER A 531 -14.53 -16.61 -1.44
CA SER A 531 -14.95 -15.28 -1.95
C SER A 531 -13.88 -14.49 -2.66
N GLY A 532 -12.65 -15.03 -2.74
CA GLY A 532 -11.61 -14.59 -3.67
C GLY A 532 -11.42 -15.55 -4.85
N PRO A 533 -10.29 -15.42 -5.59
CA PRO A 533 -9.85 -16.39 -6.59
C PRO A 533 -9.74 -17.81 -6.01
N LEU A 534 -9.95 -18.83 -6.85
CA LEU A 534 -10.00 -20.23 -6.39
C LEU A 534 -8.62 -20.90 -6.21
N THR A 535 -7.54 -20.10 -6.19
CA THR A 535 -6.13 -20.49 -6.16
C THR A 535 -5.82 -21.44 -5.00
N ASN A 536 -6.18 -21.04 -3.78
CA ASN A 536 -5.95 -21.81 -2.56
C ASN A 536 -6.63 -23.18 -2.60
N LEU A 537 -7.93 -23.20 -2.93
CA LEU A 537 -8.71 -24.42 -3.01
C LEU A 537 -8.24 -25.36 -4.13
N ALA A 538 -7.82 -24.84 -5.27
CA ALA A 538 -7.23 -25.64 -6.34
C ALA A 538 -5.90 -26.26 -5.89
N ASN A 539 -5.03 -25.49 -5.24
CA ASN A 539 -3.78 -25.99 -4.65
C ASN A 539 -4.02 -27.08 -3.60
N ILE A 540 -5.01 -26.90 -2.71
CA ILE A 540 -5.42 -27.92 -1.72
C ILE A 540 -5.90 -29.19 -2.44
N SER A 541 -6.76 -29.07 -3.45
CA SER A 541 -7.31 -30.21 -4.19
C SER A 541 -6.28 -30.97 -5.03
N LEU A 542 -5.16 -30.34 -5.41
CA LEU A 542 -4.07 -30.98 -6.15
C LEU A 542 -3.02 -31.60 -5.21
N SER A 543 -2.75 -30.96 -4.07
CA SER A 543 -1.70 -31.36 -3.12
C SER A 543 -2.17 -32.36 -2.06
N ASP A 544 -3.43 -32.30 -1.63
CA ASP A 544 -4.00 -33.21 -0.62
C ASP A 544 -5.01 -34.18 -1.26
N ARG A 545 -4.55 -35.42 -1.47
CA ARG A 545 -5.35 -36.50 -2.08
C ARG A 545 -6.61 -36.86 -1.30
N ASP A 546 -6.62 -36.64 0.02
CA ASP A 546 -7.77 -36.98 0.86
C ASP A 546 -8.73 -35.79 1.04
N ALA A 547 -8.40 -34.59 0.53
CA ALA A 547 -9.21 -33.38 0.73
C ALA A 547 -10.68 -33.57 0.30
N SER A 548 -10.89 -34.19 -0.87
CA SER A 548 -12.24 -34.50 -1.37
C SER A 548 -13.07 -35.43 -0.48
N SER A 549 -12.43 -36.21 0.40
CA SER A 549 -13.12 -37.05 1.39
C SER A 549 -13.51 -36.30 2.66
N VAL A 550 -12.85 -35.18 2.96
CA VAL A 550 -13.05 -34.37 4.17
C VAL A 550 -13.97 -33.16 3.90
N ILE A 551 -14.02 -32.66 2.67
CA ILE A 551 -14.87 -31.52 2.30
C ILE A 551 -16.35 -31.96 2.20
N GLU A 552 -17.25 -31.36 2.99
CA GLU A 552 -18.71 -31.57 2.90
C GLU A 552 -19.29 -30.85 1.67
N ARG A 553 -18.95 -29.57 1.54
CA ARG A 553 -19.53 -28.62 0.59
C ARG A 553 -18.64 -27.39 0.45
N ILE A 554 -18.70 -26.77 -0.72
CA ILE A 554 -18.00 -25.53 -1.04
C ILE A 554 -19.03 -24.52 -1.55
N TYR A 555 -19.07 -23.34 -0.93
CA TYR A 555 -19.83 -22.20 -1.39
C TYR A 555 -18.89 -21.27 -2.16
N VAL A 556 -19.10 -21.10 -3.46
CA VAL A 556 -18.26 -20.26 -4.31
C VAL A 556 -18.99 -18.95 -4.60
N VAL A 557 -18.49 -17.83 -4.08
CA VAL A 557 -18.95 -16.49 -4.40
C VAL A 557 -18.16 -16.01 -5.62
N GLY A 558 -18.83 -15.98 -6.76
CA GLY A 558 -18.25 -15.54 -8.02
C GLY A 558 -18.88 -16.22 -9.23
N GLY A 559 -18.34 -15.92 -10.40
CA GLY A 559 -18.74 -16.49 -11.68
C GLY A 559 -19.98 -15.84 -12.30
N LEU A 560 -19.94 -15.74 -13.63
CA LEU A 560 -21.08 -15.41 -14.48
C LEU A 560 -21.28 -16.54 -15.50
N ILE A 561 -22.45 -17.19 -15.46
CA ILE A 561 -22.77 -18.29 -16.37
C ILE A 561 -23.41 -17.73 -17.64
N LYS A 562 -22.72 -17.84 -18.77
CA LYS A 562 -23.23 -17.48 -20.09
C LYS A 562 -24.15 -18.58 -20.61
N ASP A 563 -25.47 -18.37 -20.49
CA ASP A 563 -26.52 -19.31 -20.92
C ASP A 563 -27.51 -18.73 -21.95
N GLY A 564 -27.19 -17.56 -22.53
CA GLY A 564 -28.00 -16.86 -23.52
C GLY A 564 -28.59 -15.53 -23.03
N GLY A 565 -28.48 -15.22 -21.74
CA GLY A 565 -28.81 -13.90 -21.19
C GLY A 565 -27.91 -12.75 -21.69
N HIS A 566 -28.36 -11.52 -21.45
CA HIS A 566 -27.65 -10.28 -21.82
C HIS A 566 -26.78 -9.70 -20.69
N GLU A 567 -26.62 -10.43 -19.59
CA GLU A 567 -25.82 -9.98 -18.44
C GLU A 567 -24.33 -9.88 -18.80
N LYS A 568 -23.68 -8.86 -18.24
CA LYS A 568 -22.25 -8.62 -18.41
C LYS A 568 -21.48 -9.02 -17.15
N GLY A 569 -20.21 -9.35 -17.33
CA GLY A 569 -19.23 -9.52 -16.26
C GLY A 569 -19.05 -8.28 -15.38
N ASN A 570 -18.20 -8.39 -14.36
CA ASN A 570 -17.77 -7.25 -13.52
C ASN A 570 -16.30 -6.84 -13.75
N VAL A 571 -15.52 -7.50 -14.62
CA VAL A 571 -14.11 -7.16 -14.94
C VAL A 571 -14.01 -5.86 -15.76
N PHE A 572 -14.33 -4.72 -15.14
CA PHE A 572 -14.53 -3.43 -15.81
C PHE A 572 -13.24 -2.79 -16.35
N THR A 573 -12.09 -3.14 -15.77
CA THR A 573 -10.73 -2.73 -16.15
C THR A 573 -10.20 -3.40 -17.41
N VAL A 574 -10.84 -4.48 -17.88
CA VAL A 574 -10.46 -5.22 -19.09
C VAL A 574 -11.65 -5.20 -20.07
N PRO A 575 -11.88 -4.09 -20.83
CA PRO A 575 -13.11 -3.91 -21.63
C PRO A 575 -13.35 -4.94 -22.75
N SER A 576 -12.31 -5.72 -23.08
CA SER A 576 -12.38 -6.87 -23.99
C SER A 576 -13.04 -8.10 -23.36
N ASN A 577 -12.96 -8.27 -22.03
CA ASN A 577 -13.64 -9.34 -21.31
C ASN A 577 -14.99 -8.83 -20.77
N ARG A 578 -16.07 -9.26 -21.42
CA ARG A 578 -17.43 -8.81 -21.08
C ARG A 578 -18.25 -9.86 -20.34
N TYR A 579 -17.66 -11.02 -20.03
CA TYR A 579 -18.40 -12.22 -19.66
C TYR A 579 -17.82 -12.98 -18.46
N ALA A 580 -16.59 -12.67 -18.05
CA ALA A 580 -16.00 -13.19 -16.82
C ALA A 580 -16.47 -12.41 -15.58
N GLU A 581 -16.30 -13.03 -14.43
CA GLU A 581 -16.39 -12.39 -13.13
C GLU A 581 -14.97 -12.34 -12.53
N PHE A 582 -14.63 -11.29 -11.77
CA PHE A 582 -13.28 -11.01 -11.24
C PHE A 582 -12.58 -12.24 -10.64
N ASN A 583 -13.20 -12.93 -9.67
CA ASN A 583 -12.56 -14.08 -9.02
C ASN A 583 -12.22 -15.22 -9.99
N MET A 584 -13.07 -15.42 -11.00
CA MET A 584 -12.82 -16.41 -12.05
C MET A 584 -11.80 -15.91 -13.09
N PHE A 585 -11.67 -14.59 -13.28
CA PHE A 585 -10.72 -13.98 -14.22
C PHE A 585 -9.29 -13.92 -13.64
N LEU A 586 -9.16 -13.70 -12.34
CA LEU A 586 -7.88 -13.61 -11.62
C LEU A 586 -7.13 -14.95 -11.60
N ASP A 587 -7.84 -16.08 -11.45
CA ASP A 587 -7.28 -17.41 -11.72
C ASP A 587 -8.27 -18.33 -12.47
N PRO A 588 -8.30 -18.26 -13.81
CA PRO A 588 -9.17 -19.08 -14.65
C PRO A 588 -8.84 -20.58 -14.55
N LEU A 589 -7.57 -20.93 -14.31
CA LEU A 589 -7.12 -22.30 -14.27
C LEU A 589 -7.49 -22.97 -12.95
N ALA A 590 -7.34 -22.27 -11.83
CA ALA A 590 -7.87 -22.70 -10.53
C ALA A 590 -9.39 -22.78 -10.55
N ALA A 591 -10.07 -21.77 -11.12
CA ALA A 591 -11.52 -21.79 -11.27
C ALA A 591 -12.01 -22.99 -12.08
N LYS A 592 -11.35 -23.30 -13.20
CA LYS A 592 -11.61 -24.51 -13.99
C LYS A 592 -11.41 -25.78 -13.17
N THR A 593 -10.24 -25.90 -12.52
CA THR A 593 -9.85 -27.06 -11.71
C THR A 593 -10.87 -27.35 -10.60
N VAL A 594 -11.33 -26.30 -9.90
CA VAL A 594 -12.30 -26.44 -8.80
C VAL A 594 -13.71 -26.70 -9.31
N LEU A 595 -14.24 -25.87 -10.22
CA LEU A 595 -15.65 -26.00 -10.64
C LEU A 595 -15.91 -27.32 -11.39
N GLU A 596 -14.94 -27.80 -12.16
CA GLU A 596 -15.00 -29.07 -12.92
C GLU A 596 -14.54 -30.31 -12.09
N SER A 597 -14.06 -30.13 -10.85
CA SER A 597 -13.71 -31.23 -9.90
C SER A 597 -14.93 -32.10 -9.52
N ASN A 598 -14.77 -33.18 -8.74
CA ASN A 598 -15.92 -33.92 -8.18
C ASN A 598 -16.49 -33.33 -6.87
N LEU A 599 -16.04 -32.15 -6.43
CA LEU A 599 -16.45 -31.56 -5.15
C LEU A 599 -17.91 -31.07 -5.19
N ASN A 600 -18.60 -31.12 -4.04
CA ASN A 600 -19.98 -30.68 -3.85
C ASN A 600 -20.04 -29.14 -3.77
N ILE A 601 -20.32 -28.50 -4.91
CA ILE A 601 -20.21 -27.04 -5.09
C ILE A 601 -21.59 -26.39 -5.20
N THR A 602 -21.77 -25.32 -4.43
CA THR A 602 -22.86 -24.34 -4.55
C THR A 602 -22.29 -22.99 -4.98
N LEU A 603 -22.55 -22.62 -6.22
CA LEU A 603 -22.19 -21.33 -6.80
C LEU A 603 -23.21 -20.25 -6.40
N ILE A 604 -22.71 -19.11 -5.92
CA ILE A 604 -23.44 -17.87 -5.67
C ILE A 604 -22.99 -16.89 -6.76
N PRO A 605 -23.65 -16.92 -7.94
CA PRO A 605 -23.16 -16.23 -9.12
C PRO A 605 -23.44 -14.72 -9.07
N LEU A 606 -22.71 -13.97 -9.88
CA LEU A 606 -22.79 -12.51 -9.99
C LEU A 606 -24.23 -11.93 -10.10
N PRO A 607 -25.22 -12.57 -10.76
CA PRO A 607 -26.60 -12.08 -10.77
C PRO A 607 -27.30 -12.14 -9.41
N ALA A 608 -27.00 -13.16 -8.59
CA ALA A 608 -27.52 -13.25 -7.23
C ALA A 608 -26.86 -12.20 -6.33
N GLN A 609 -25.54 -12.00 -6.47
CA GLN A 609 -24.77 -10.98 -5.76
C GLN A 609 -25.31 -9.57 -6.05
N ARG A 610 -25.51 -9.22 -7.33
CA ARG A 610 -26.14 -7.95 -7.75
C ARG A 610 -27.53 -7.75 -7.15
N LYS A 611 -28.28 -8.82 -6.90
CA LYS A 611 -29.60 -8.73 -6.24
C LYS A 611 -29.50 -8.40 -4.74
N ALA A 612 -28.36 -8.68 -4.10
CA ALA A 612 -28.05 -8.33 -2.71
C ALA A 612 -27.38 -6.94 -2.54
N ALA A 613 -26.92 -6.33 -3.64
CA ALA A 613 -26.17 -5.08 -3.61
C ALA A 613 -27.10 -3.85 -3.57
N SER A 614 -27.52 -3.44 -2.36
CA SER A 614 -28.15 -2.13 -2.12
C SER A 614 -27.66 -1.53 -0.80
N PHE A 615 -26.91 -0.43 -0.89
CA PHE A 615 -26.47 0.33 0.28
C PHE A 615 -27.66 0.88 1.07
N GLU A 616 -28.69 1.40 0.41
CA GLU A 616 -29.93 1.90 1.03
C GLU A 616 -30.57 0.84 1.91
N SER A 617 -30.88 -0.33 1.35
CA SER A 617 -31.61 -1.38 2.07
C SER A 617 -30.81 -1.97 3.23
N VAL A 618 -29.48 -2.11 3.08
CA VAL A 618 -28.61 -2.59 4.16
C VAL A 618 -28.50 -1.57 5.29
N LEU A 619 -28.30 -0.29 4.95
CA LEU A 619 -28.16 0.79 5.95
C LEU A 619 -29.47 1.02 6.70
N GLU A 620 -30.62 1.04 6.01
CA GLU A 620 -31.94 1.13 6.65
C GLU A 620 -32.19 -0.01 7.64
N ALA A 621 -31.83 -1.25 7.28
CA ALA A 621 -31.96 -2.41 8.18
C ALA A 621 -31.02 -2.31 9.41
N LEU A 622 -29.80 -1.80 9.22
CA LEU A 622 -28.84 -1.55 10.31
C LEU A 622 -29.26 -0.41 11.24
N GLU A 623 -30.01 0.58 10.75
CA GLU A 623 -30.52 1.70 11.56
C GLU A 623 -31.74 1.30 12.41
N GLN A 624 -32.52 0.31 11.97
CA GLN A 624 -33.68 -0.21 12.69
C GLN A 624 -33.33 -1.15 13.87
N THR A 625 -32.05 -1.44 14.09
CA THR A 625 -31.59 -2.47 15.05
C THR A 625 -30.61 -1.93 16.10
N GLN A 626 -30.52 -2.59 17.26
CA GLN A 626 -29.69 -2.08 18.38
C GLN A 626 -28.20 -2.37 18.14
N GLN A 627 -27.42 -1.32 17.88
CA GLN A 627 -26.02 -1.42 17.50
C GLN A 627 -25.10 -2.06 18.55
N THR A 628 -24.29 -3.02 18.10
CA THR A 628 -23.03 -3.52 18.69
C THR A 628 -21.81 -2.78 18.09
N PRO A 629 -20.60 -2.83 18.70
CA PRO A 629 -19.39 -2.24 18.13
C PRO A 629 -19.14 -2.63 16.68
N GLU A 630 -19.13 -3.93 16.39
CA GLU A 630 -18.85 -4.45 15.06
C GLU A 630 -19.95 -4.09 14.04
N SER A 631 -21.22 -3.97 14.46
CA SER A 631 -22.28 -3.44 13.58
C SER A 631 -22.12 -1.95 13.27
N LYS A 632 -21.54 -1.14 14.18
CA LYS A 632 -21.24 0.27 13.92
C LYS A 632 -20.14 0.42 12.89
N PHE A 633 -19.09 -0.39 13.03
CA PHE A 633 -17.99 -0.46 12.08
C PHE A 633 -18.50 -0.82 10.68
N VAL A 634 -19.29 -1.90 10.54
CA VAL A 634 -19.90 -2.30 9.25
C VAL A 634 -20.81 -1.19 8.68
N ARG A 635 -21.60 -0.52 9.51
CA ARG A 635 -22.45 0.61 9.08
C ARG A 635 -21.61 1.81 8.62
N GLN A 636 -20.48 2.10 9.27
CA GLN A 636 -19.56 3.16 8.85
C GLN A 636 -18.90 2.84 7.51
N LEU A 637 -18.42 1.61 7.33
CA LEU A 637 -17.86 1.13 6.06
C LEU A 637 -18.87 1.24 4.91
N PHE A 638 -20.09 0.73 5.09
CA PHE A 638 -21.13 0.82 4.05
C PHE A 638 -21.62 2.24 3.79
N ALA A 639 -21.62 3.13 4.79
CA ALA A 639 -21.92 4.55 4.57
C ALA A 639 -20.81 5.25 3.77
N LEU A 640 -19.55 4.97 4.08
CA LEU A 640 -18.38 5.49 3.35
C LEU A 640 -18.34 5.00 1.91
N LEU A 641 -18.54 3.70 1.68
CA LEU A 641 -18.61 3.11 0.34
C LEU A 641 -19.74 3.72 -0.50
N LYS A 642 -20.92 3.91 0.08
CA LYS A 642 -22.03 4.62 -0.58
C LYS A 642 -21.66 6.06 -0.94
N GLU A 643 -20.99 6.77 -0.03
CA GLU A 643 -20.54 8.14 -0.26
C GLU A 643 -19.55 8.21 -1.43
N LEU A 644 -18.50 7.37 -1.41
CA LEU A 644 -17.52 7.22 -2.49
C LEU A 644 -18.20 6.90 -3.83
N GLN A 645 -19.08 5.91 -3.88
CA GLN A 645 -19.81 5.54 -5.10
C GLN A 645 -20.63 6.71 -5.68
N SER A 646 -21.21 7.53 -4.80
CA SER A 646 -22.09 8.65 -5.19
C SER A 646 -21.35 9.91 -5.64
N LYS A 647 -20.13 10.14 -5.14
CA LYS A 647 -19.34 11.36 -5.38
C LYS A 647 -18.24 11.15 -6.40
N GLU A 648 -17.57 10.01 -6.35
CA GLU A 648 -16.29 9.79 -7.01
C GLU A 648 -16.39 8.73 -8.11
N LYS A 649 -16.15 9.14 -9.35
CA LYS A 649 -16.27 8.28 -10.54
C LYS A 649 -15.38 7.03 -10.48
N LEU A 650 -14.23 7.11 -9.80
CA LEU A 650 -13.31 5.98 -9.63
C LEU A 650 -13.94 4.83 -8.83
N TYR A 651 -14.72 5.16 -7.79
CA TYR A 651 -15.32 4.22 -6.84
C TYR A 651 -16.74 3.79 -7.24
N HIS A 652 -17.16 4.00 -8.49
CA HIS A 652 -18.50 3.61 -8.97
C HIS A 652 -18.84 2.11 -8.81
N HIS A 653 -17.81 1.27 -8.65
CA HIS A 653 -17.85 -0.19 -8.66
C HIS A 653 -17.94 -0.84 -7.26
N VAL A 654 -17.88 -0.05 -6.17
CA VAL A 654 -17.76 -0.59 -4.80
C VAL A 654 -19.03 -1.27 -4.26
N ASP A 655 -20.12 -1.31 -5.04
CA ASP A 655 -21.32 -2.09 -4.74
C ASP A 655 -21.12 -3.61 -4.89
N ILE A 656 -20.08 -4.06 -5.62
CA ILE A 656 -19.76 -5.48 -5.76
C ILE A 656 -19.54 -6.15 -4.39
N PHE A 657 -18.90 -5.43 -3.46
CA PHE A 657 -18.58 -5.90 -2.11
C PHE A 657 -19.82 -6.20 -1.25
N LEU A 658 -20.96 -5.54 -1.50
CA LEU A 658 -22.22 -5.89 -0.81
C LEU A 658 -22.80 -7.20 -1.34
N GLY A 659 -22.56 -7.50 -2.62
CA GLY A 659 -22.97 -8.74 -3.25
C GLY A 659 -22.21 -9.96 -2.71
N GLU A 660 -20.95 -9.80 -2.31
CA GLU A 660 -20.12 -10.87 -1.76
C GLU A 660 -20.64 -11.39 -0.41
N VAL A 661 -21.14 -10.48 0.45
CA VAL A 661 -21.72 -10.80 1.77
C VAL A 661 -22.88 -11.81 1.69
N LEU A 662 -23.55 -11.90 0.53
CA LEU A 662 -24.57 -12.92 0.28
C LEU A 662 -24.04 -14.34 0.51
N GLY A 663 -22.77 -14.63 0.23
CA GLY A 663 -22.20 -15.96 0.41
C GLY A 663 -22.18 -16.42 1.86
N ALA A 664 -21.74 -15.54 2.77
CA ALA A 664 -21.75 -15.82 4.21
C ALA A 664 -23.19 -15.97 4.74
N VAL A 665 -24.10 -15.05 4.38
CA VAL A 665 -25.50 -15.12 4.83
C VAL A 665 -26.20 -16.39 4.30
N TYR A 666 -25.96 -16.76 3.04
CA TYR A 666 -26.53 -17.94 2.42
C TYR A 666 -25.96 -19.25 2.98
N MET A 667 -24.66 -19.32 3.27
CA MET A 667 -24.06 -20.50 3.90
C MET A 667 -24.66 -20.79 5.29
N VAL A 668 -24.91 -19.74 6.09
CA VAL A 668 -25.40 -19.90 7.48
C VAL A 668 -26.92 -20.06 7.54
N GLN A 669 -27.69 -19.35 6.71
CA GLN A 669 -29.15 -19.25 6.81
C GLN A 669 -29.89 -19.37 5.47
N GLY A 670 -29.29 -19.95 4.43
CA GLY A 670 -29.84 -19.99 3.07
C GLY A 670 -31.24 -20.58 2.93
N SER A 671 -31.61 -21.55 3.79
CA SER A 671 -32.97 -22.09 3.89
C SER A 671 -34.03 -21.02 4.20
N ASP A 672 -33.66 -20.05 5.02
CA ASP A 672 -34.58 -19.05 5.55
C ASP A 672 -34.80 -17.91 4.54
N LEU A 673 -33.89 -17.74 3.57
CA LEU A 673 -33.96 -16.71 2.52
C LEU A 673 -35.00 -17.00 1.43
N LYS A 674 -35.76 -18.10 1.54
CA LYS A 674 -36.70 -18.58 0.51
C LYS A 674 -36.03 -18.70 -0.87
N SER A 675 -34.84 -19.30 -0.89
CA SER A 675 -33.97 -19.38 -2.06
C SER A 675 -34.41 -20.42 -3.10
N THR A 676 -34.13 -20.15 -4.38
CA THR A 676 -34.28 -21.09 -5.48
C THR A 676 -32.92 -21.49 -6.04
N VAL A 677 -32.58 -22.78 -5.97
CA VAL A 677 -31.33 -23.36 -6.52
C VAL A 677 -31.63 -24.12 -7.81
N LYS A 678 -30.80 -23.93 -8.84
CA LYS A 678 -30.86 -24.66 -10.12
C LYS A 678 -29.61 -25.49 -10.30
N LEU A 679 -29.75 -26.71 -10.81
CA LEU A 679 -28.61 -27.53 -11.21
C LEU A 679 -28.20 -27.16 -12.64
N LYS A 680 -26.93 -26.85 -12.86
CA LYS A 680 -26.38 -26.53 -14.20
C LYS A 680 -25.10 -27.33 -14.48
N GLN A 681 -24.96 -27.79 -15.72
CA GLN A 681 -23.71 -28.35 -16.26
C GLN A 681 -22.85 -27.20 -16.74
N ILE A 682 -21.74 -26.92 -16.06
CA ILE A 682 -20.86 -25.79 -16.35
C ILE A 682 -19.46 -26.24 -16.74
N SER A 683 -18.74 -25.34 -17.42
CA SER A 683 -17.31 -25.41 -17.69
C SER A 683 -16.72 -24.00 -17.68
N VAL A 684 -15.44 -23.87 -17.36
CA VAL A 684 -14.72 -22.58 -17.32
C VAL A 684 -13.78 -22.49 -18.52
N LEU A 685 -13.76 -21.33 -19.17
CA LEU A 685 -12.76 -20.99 -20.18
C LEU A 685 -11.49 -20.49 -19.50
N ALA A 686 -10.37 -21.14 -19.81
CA ALA A 686 -9.04 -20.84 -19.31
C ALA A 686 -8.06 -21.14 -20.45
N ASP A 687 -8.13 -20.33 -21.50
CA ASP A 687 -7.45 -20.52 -22.78
C ASP A 687 -6.38 -19.45 -23.04
N THR A 688 -6.04 -18.67 -22.01
CA THR A 688 -5.09 -17.55 -21.99
C THR A 688 -5.49 -16.37 -22.90
N MET A 689 -6.71 -16.38 -23.42
CA MET A 689 -7.26 -15.26 -24.18
C MET A 689 -7.97 -14.29 -23.23
N LYS A 690 -7.39 -13.09 -23.09
CA LYS A 690 -7.87 -12.02 -22.19
C LYS A 690 -9.37 -11.70 -22.29
N ASN A 691 -10.01 -11.93 -23.45
CA ASN A 691 -11.42 -11.64 -23.69
C ASN A 691 -12.41 -12.78 -23.30
N THR A 692 -11.91 -13.99 -23.01
CA THR A 692 -12.71 -15.18 -22.69
C THR A 692 -12.31 -15.88 -21.40
N ASP A 693 -11.07 -15.72 -20.93
CA ASP A 693 -10.61 -16.25 -19.64
C ASP A 693 -11.56 -15.91 -18.50
N GLY A 694 -11.82 -16.89 -17.62
CA GLY A 694 -12.72 -16.77 -16.46
C GLY A 694 -14.22 -16.82 -16.81
N GLN A 695 -14.60 -16.88 -18.08
CA GLN A 695 -16.00 -17.02 -18.49
C GLN A 695 -16.53 -18.43 -18.16
N ILE A 696 -17.65 -18.53 -17.44
CA ILE A 696 -18.35 -19.79 -17.22
C ILE A 696 -19.39 -20.00 -18.33
N VAL A 697 -19.41 -21.20 -18.92
CA VAL A 697 -20.32 -21.57 -20.02
C VAL A 697 -21.14 -22.81 -19.66
N ILE A 698 -22.34 -22.94 -20.23
CA ILE A 698 -23.09 -24.20 -20.19
C ILE A 698 -22.38 -25.21 -21.11
N SER A 699 -21.95 -26.34 -20.56
CA SER A 699 -21.27 -27.40 -21.32
C SER A 699 -22.07 -28.70 -21.30
N LYS A 700 -22.56 -29.12 -22.47
CA LYS A 700 -23.22 -30.44 -22.67
C LYS A 700 -22.25 -31.63 -22.52
N GLN A 701 -20.95 -31.37 -22.49
CA GLN A 701 -19.91 -32.38 -22.27
C GLN A 701 -19.58 -32.55 -20.78
N SER A 702 -19.92 -31.57 -19.94
CA SER A 702 -19.73 -31.65 -18.49
C SER A 702 -20.76 -32.60 -17.88
N THR A 703 -20.28 -33.70 -17.31
CA THR A 703 -21.14 -34.69 -16.63
C THR A 703 -21.59 -34.24 -15.24
N LYS A 704 -20.95 -33.21 -14.67
CA LYS A 704 -21.23 -32.70 -13.33
C LYS A 704 -22.32 -31.64 -13.33
N LEU A 705 -23.18 -31.72 -12.32
CA LEU A 705 -24.16 -30.69 -11.98
C LEU A 705 -23.65 -29.86 -10.79
N VAL A 706 -23.53 -28.55 -10.98
CA VAL A 706 -23.24 -27.58 -9.92
C VAL A 706 -24.55 -26.97 -9.44
N GLN A 707 -24.70 -26.79 -8.13
CA GLN A 707 -25.83 -26.08 -7.54
C GLN A 707 -25.62 -24.59 -7.74
N VAL A 708 -26.58 -23.89 -8.34
CA VAL A 708 -26.47 -22.46 -8.63
C VAL A 708 -27.60 -21.72 -7.93
N LEU A 709 -27.27 -20.83 -7.01
CA LEU A 709 -28.25 -19.91 -6.41
C LEU A 709 -28.81 -19.00 -7.51
N SER A 710 -30.10 -19.13 -7.78
CA SER A 710 -30.75 -18.43 -8.91
C SER A 710 -31.76 -17.37 -8.48
N ASP A 711 -32.29 -17.46 -7.26
CA ASP A 711 -33.14 -16.43 -6.67
C ASP A 711 -33.20 -16.55 -5.13
N PHE A 712 -33.55 -15.46 -4.45
CA PHE A 712 -33.84 -15.39 -3.01
C PHE A 712 -34.66 -14.13 -2.66
N ASN A 713 -35.23 -14.08 -1.46
CA ASN A 713 -35.95 -12.90 -0.97
C ASN A 713 -34.99 -11.87 -0.35
N VAL A 714 -34.90 -10.69 -0.97
CA VAL A 714 -33.97 -9.61 -0.59
C VAL A 714 -34.32 -8.95 0.75
N GLU A 715 -35.61 -8.76 1.03
CA GLU A 715 -36.07 -8.14 2.29
C GLU A 715 -35.72 -9.03 3.50
N ILE A 716 -35.89 -10.35 3.36
CA ILE A 716 -35.43 -11.31 4.37
C ILE A 716 -33.90 -11.25 4.50
N TYR A 717 -33.15 -11.21 3.39
CA TYR A 717 -31.69 -11.11 3.40
C TYR A 717 -31.19 -9.89 4.20
N TYR A 718 -31.65 -8.67 3.89
CA TYR A 718 -31.22 -7.46 4.60
C TYR A 718 -31.56 -7.51 6.10
N ASN A 719 -32.77 -7.96 6.44
CA ASN A 719 -33.16 -8.17 7.82
C ASN A 719 -32.30 -9.21 8.54
N ARG A 720 -31.91 -10.33 7.89
CA ARG A 720 -31.04 -11.35 8.49
C ARG A 720 -29.60 -10.86 8.67
N LEU A 721 -29.07 -10.09 7.72
CA LEU A 721 -27.75 -9.46 7.82
C LEU A 721 -27.71 -8.52 9.03
N ALA A 722 -28.62 -7.54 9.09
CA ALA A 722 -28.67 -6.57 10.19
C ALA A 722 -28.88 -7.23 11.55
N ASN A 723 -29.89 -8.12 11.70
CA ASN A 723 -30.17 -8.80 12.97
C ASN A 723 -29.02 -9.69 13.46
N SER A 724 -28.23 -10.29 12.55
CA SER A 724 -27.04 -11.07 12.93
C SER A 724 -25.93 -10.15 13.46
N LEU A 725 -25.64 -9.07 12.74
CA LEU A 725 -24.61 -8.08 13.09
C LEU A 725 -24.92 -7.40 14.43
N THR A 726 -26.18 -7.09 14.73
CA THR A 726 -26.58 -6.47 16.01
C THR A 726 -26.80 -7.44 17.17
N ASN A 727 -26.60 -8.76 16.98
CA ASN A 727 -26.87 -9.76 18.01
C ASN A 727 -25.78 -9.75 19.11
N LYS A 728 -26.13 -9.31 20.31
CA LYS A 728 -25.19 -9.20 21.46
C LYS A 728 -24.62 -10.51 22.02
N LYS A 729 -25.12 -11.70 21.62
CA LYS A 729 -24.61 -12.99 22.14
C LYS A 729 -23.14 -13.25 21.80
N GLN A 730 -22.67 -12.71 20.68
CA GLN A 730 -21.28 -12.80 20.22
C GLN A 730 -20.92 -11.45 19.63
N SER A 731 -20.56 -10.51 20.48
CA SER A 731 -20.15 -9.16 20.11
C SER A 731 -18.67 -8.98 20.44
N ALA A 732 -18.07 -7.86 20.04
CA ALA A 732 -16.66 -7.59 20.26
C ALA A 732 -16.22 -7.73 21.75
N ASN A 733 -15.06 -8.36 21.97
CA ASN A 733 -14.36 -8.41 23.26
C ASN A 733 -13.66 -7.07 23.56
N VAL A 734 -13.15 -6.39 22.52
CA VAL A 734 -12.63 -5.02 22.58
C VAL A 734 -13.20 -4.30 21.37
N ALA A 735 -13.93 -3.20 21.60
CA ALA A 735 -14.76 -2.54 20.61
C ALA A 735 -14.00 -1.69 19.58
N SER A 736 -12.80 -1.20 19.93
CA SER A 736 -12.05 -0.22 19.14
C SER A 736 -10.63 -0.02 19.66
N PHE A 737 -9.78 0.63 18.86
CA PHE A 737 -8.47 1.10 19.32
C PHE A 737 -8.54 2.10 20.48
N GLU A 738 -9.58 2.95 20.54
CA GLU A 738 -9.77 3.90 21.65
C GLU A 738 -10.05 3.19 22.99
N GLU A 739 -10.87 2.13 22.97
CA GLU A 739 -11.06 1.30 24.15
C GLU A 739 -9.75 0.60 24.56
N GLN A 740 -9.00 0.08 23.58
CA GLN A 740 -7.74 -0.61 23.82
C GLN A 740 -6.69 0.32 24.45
N LYS A 741 -6.53 1.55 23.93
CA LYS A 741 -5.71 2.60 24.54
C LYS A 741 -6.15 2.91 25.97
N ALA A 742 -7.45 3.04 26.21
CA ALA A 742 -7.99 3.30 27.54
C ALA A 742 -7.73 2.14 28.53
N ILE A 743 -7.66 0.90 28.06
CA ILE A 743 -7.25 -0.28 28.85
C ILE A 743 -5.75 -0.19 29.19
N TRP A 744 -4.87 0.08 28.22
CA TRP A 744 -3.42 0.14 28.46
C TRP A 744 -2.97 1.37 29.29
N SER A 745 -3.80 2.41 29.38
CA SER A 745 -3.56 3.58 30.22
C SER A 745 -4.01 3.42 31.68
N ARG A 746 -4.61 2.29 32.09
CA ARG A 746 -5.19 2.10 33.43
C ARG A 746 -4.66 0.83 34.13
N PRO A 747 -4.49 0.85 35.47
CA PRO A 747 -4.15 -0.35 36.22
C PRO A 747 -5.16 -1.47 35.97
N PRO A 748 -4.75 -2.75 35.92
CA PRO A 748 -5.69 -3.85 35.79
C PRO A 748 -6.69 -3.89 36.96
N ASN A 749 -8.00 -3.94 36.67
CA ASN A 749 -9.00 -4.18 37.71
C ASN A 749 -8.87 -5.59 38.28
N ASN A 750 -8.52 -5.71 39.55
CA ASN A 750 -8.38 -6.99 40.28
C ASN A 750 -9.74 -7.65 40.66
N SER A 751 -10.84 -7.28 40.01
CA SER A 751 -12.22 -7.57 40.44
C SER A 751 -13.18 -8.06 39.33
N GLY A 752 -12.66 -8.38 38.14
CA GLY A 752 -13.43 -9.00 37.04
C GLY A 752 -13.19 -10.52 36.93
N PRO A 753 -14.13 -11.31 36.38
CA PRO A 753 -13.98 -12.76 36.28
C PRO A 753 -12.81 -13.15 35.37
N GLY A 754 -12.18 -14.28 35.68
CA GLY A 754 -10.98 -14.76 35.01
C GLY A 754 -11.22 -15.17 33.55
N HIS A 755 -11.02 -14.24 32.62
CA HIS A 755 -10.70 -14.61 31.25
C HIS A 755 -9.26 -15.10 31.20
N ASN A 756 -9.06 -16.32 30.68
CA ASN A 756 -7.78 -17.01 30.63
C ASN A 756 -6.74 -16.17 29.88
N LYS A 757 -5.81 -15.59 30.63
CA LYS A 757 -4.58 -15.00 30.10
C LYS A 757 -3.57 -16.13 29.93
N PHE A 758 -3.15 -16.38 28.70
CA PHE A 758 -1.88 -17.05 28.41
C PHE A 758 -1.01 -16.10 27.61
N LEU A 759 0.29 -16.28 27.79
CA LEU A 759 1.40 -15.42 27.33
C LEU A 759 1.22 -14.97 25.88
#